data_AF-A0A8C5VRY6-F1
#
_entry.id   AF-A0A8C5VRY6-F1
#
_cell.length_a   1.000
_cell.length_b   1.000
_cell.length_c   1.000
_cell.angle_alpha   90.00
_cell.angle_beta   90.00
_cell.angle_gamma   90.00
#
_symmetry.space_group_name_H-M   'P 1'
#
loop_
_entity.id
_entity.type
_entity.pdbx_description
1 polymer ?
#
loop_
_entity_poly.entity_id
_entity_poly.type
_entity_poly.pdbx_seq_one_letter_code
_entity_poly.pdbx_strand_id
1 'polypeptide(L)'
;MAEEALEAPAENGGGGGGGDSGASASERGVAPIKPQYLTTKEEFHKFLEAKGQEKPCQETETGDPGGNDLAEPEAKRIRLEDGQTQDGQTDGAAEHGELLPAQKRARGQNKGRPHTKPTHYDQNRLCPSLIQESAAKCFFGDRCRFLHDVGRYLEAKPADLGPRCVLFETFGRCPYGVTCRFAGAHLGPEGQNLVQEELAARWAHGPPVRNGLDKALQQQLRKRAVRFERSEQVLRQLSRGPPPAAAVPQVTAAEGAPGQNNCEAPVAPVDPGAATPPHSPARTCGPLTDEDVVRLRPCEKKRLDLGGKLYLAPLTTCGNLPFRRICKRFGADVTCGEMAVCTNLLQGQTSEWALLRRHQCEDIFGVQLEGAFPDTMTKCAELLNRTVEVDFVDVNVGCPIDLVYKKGGGCALMNRAAKFQQIVRGMNQVLDVPLTVKIRTGVQERVNLAHRLLPQLRDWGAALVTLHGRSREQRYTKLADWQYIEQCVKAAGPMPLFGNGDILSYEDANRAMQTGVAGIMIARGALLKPWLFTEIKEQRHWDISSSERLDILRDFTSYGLEHWGSDTQGVERTRRFLLEWLSFLCRYVPVGLLERLPQRINERPPYYLGRDHLETLMASQKAADWIRISEMLLGPVPPNFVFLPKHKANAYK
;
A
#
# COMPACT_ATOMS: atom_id res chain seq x y z
N MET A 1 53.14 -30.34 12.28
CA MET A 1 54.11 -29.37 11.71
C MET A 1 53.25 -28.37 10.94
N ALA A 2 52.75 -27.29 11.53
CA ALA A 2 53.46 -26.08 12.01
C ALA A 2 54.28 -25.47 10.85
N GLU A 3 54.15 -24.21 10.42
CA GLU A 3 53.90 -22.89 11.07
C GLU A 3 53.17 -21.96 10.05
N GLU A 4 52.24 -21.05 10.39
CA GLU A 4 52.38 -19.71 11.03
C GLU A 4 53.38 -18.78 10.31
N ALA A 5 52.97 -17.70 9.63
CA ALA A 5 52.53 -16.36 10.09
C ALA A 5 53.68 -15.33 10.23
N LEU A 6 53.34 -14.03 10.11
CA LEU A 6 54.11 -12.76 10.35
C LEU A 6 54.58 -12.04 9.07
N GLU A 7 54.03 -10.87 8.66
CA GLU A 7 54.04 -9.49 9.23
C GLU A 7 55.33 -8.67 8.95
N ALA A 8 55.17 -7.62 8.09
CA ALA A 8 55.68 -6.21 8.11
C ALA A 8 57.19 -5.91 8.41
N PRO A 9 57.83 -4.76 7.99
CA PRO A 9 57.30 -3.38 7.97
C PRO A 9 57.90 -2.34 6.95
N ALA A 10 57.33 -1.11 6.96
CA ALA A 10 57.88 0.25 6.67
C ALA A 10 58.55 0.54 5.28
N GLU A 11 58.56 1.75 4.69
CA GLU A 11 58.66 3.11 5.22
C GLU A 11 58.37 4.16 4.12
N ASN A 12 58.19 5.42 4.54
CA ASN A 12 57.92 6.61 3.72
C ASN A 12 58.98 6.92 2.65
N GLY A 13 58.52 7.37 1.47
CA GLY A 13 59.35 8.08 0.48
C GLY A 13 58.50 9.02 -0.37
N GLY A 14 58.56 10.33 -0.08
CA GLY A 14 57.94 11.38 -0.88
C GLY A 14 58.73 11.70 -2.15
N GLY A 15 58.03 12.03 -3.23
CA GLY A 15 58.58 12.54 -4.48
C GLY A 15 57.46 12.82 -5.48
N GLY A 16 57.21 14.09 -5.77
CA GLY A 16 56.02 14.57 -6.49
C GLY A 16 56.09 14.55 -8.02
N GLY A 17 55.00 15.03 -8.61
CA GLY A 17 54.78 15.27 -10.04
C GLY A 17 53.79 14.26 -10.63
N GLY A 18 52.62 14.59 -11.14
CA GLY A 18 51.99 15.85 -11.47
C GLY A 18 50.83 15.51 -12.42
N GLY A 19 49.67 16.12 -12.21
CA GLY A 19 48.56 16.14 -13.19
C GLY A 19 47.65 14.90 -13.21
N ASP A 20 46.54 14.97 -12.46
CA ASP A 20 45.21 15.03 -13.09
C ASP A 20 44.18 15.47 -12.03
N SER A 21 43.93 16.76 -11.94
CA SER A 21 42.92 17.36 -11.06
C SER A 21 41.65 17.61 -11.85
N GLY A 22 40.64 16.77 -11.69
CA GLY A 22 39.35 17.02 -12.35
C GLY A 22 38.20 16.05 -12.13
N ALA A 23 38.33 14.98 -11.34
CA ALA A 23 37.17 14.16 -10.97
C ALA A 23 36.73 14.53 -9.56
N SER A 24 35.74 15.42 -9.44
CA SER A 24 35.12 15.70 -8.14
C SER A 24 34.56 14.38 -7.59
N ALA A 25 35.05 13.94 -6.44
CA ALA A 25 34.56 12.73 -5.79
C ALA A 25 33.08 12.94 -5.42
N SER A 26 32.17 12.32 -6.17
CA SER A 26 30.72 12.38 -5.96
C SER A 26 30.38 12.15 -4.48
N GLU A 27 29.75 13.15 -3.85
CA GLU A 27 29.38 13.11 -2.44
C GLU A 27 28.46 11.92 -2.16
N ARG A 28 28.78 11.12 -1.13
CA ARG A 28 28.03 9.89 -0.84
C ARG A 28 26.56 10.22 -0.54
N GLY A 29 25.67 9.67 -1.35
CA GLY A 29 24.21 9.82 -1.17
C GLY A 29 23.61 11.01 -1.89
N VAL A 30 24.39 11.76 -2.67
CA VAL A 30 23.91 12.79 -3.59
C VAL A 30 23.79 12.20 -5.00
N ALA A 31 22.72 12.57 -5.71
CA ALA A 31 22.54 12.14 -7.09
C ALA A 31 23.58 12.84 -7.98
N PRO A 32 24.24 12.10 -8.89
CA PRO A 32 25.32 12.64 -9.72
C PRO A 32 24.72 13.41 -10.90
N ILE A 33 24.54 14.73 -10.74
CA ILE A 33 23.99 15.61 -11.77
C ILE A 33 25.14 16.36 -12.45
N LYS A 34 25.08 16.49 -13.78
CA LYS A 34 26.14 17.18 -14.54
C LYS A 34 26.30 18.64 -14.06
N PRO A 35 27.53 19.15 -13.92
CA PRO A 35 27.81 20.45 -13.29
C PRO A 35 27.01 21.64 -13.86
N GLN A 36 26.73 21.66 -15.17
CA GLN A 36 26.00 22.74 -15.82
C GLN A 36 24.53 22.91 -15.37
N TYR A 37 23.95 21.90 -14.70
CA TYR A 37 22.58 21.97 -14.17
C TYR A 37 22.54 22.28 -12.68
N LEU A 38 23.66 22.17 -11.96
CA LEU A 38 23.71 22.41 -10.53
C LEU A 38 23.50 23.90 -10.24
N THR A 39 22.79 24.20 -9.15
CA THR A 39 22.50 25.58 -8.73
C THR A 39 22.43 25.66 -7.20
N THR A 40 22.45 26.89 -6.67
CA THR A 40 22.21 27.12 -5.24
C THR A 40 20.72 27.02 -4.90
N LYS A 41 20.41 26.86 -3.61
CA LYS A 41 19.02 26.82 -3.13
C LYS A 41 18.29 28.14 -3.42
N GLU A 42 18.99 29.25 -3.26
CA GLU A 42 18.49 30.60 -3.43
C GLU A 42 18.13 30.85 -4.90
N GLU A 43 19.04 30.52 -5.82
CA GLU A 43 18.80 30.62 -7.26
C GLU A 43 17.69 29.69 -7.74
N PHE A 44 17.65 28.45 -7.24
CA PHE A 44 16.58 27.50 -7.56
C PHE A 44 15.20 28.07 -7.23
N HIS A 45 15.03 28.63 -6.03
CA HIS A 45 13.74 29.20 -5.62
C HIS A 45 13.44 30.52 -6.34
N LYS A 46 14.46 31.37 -6.56
CA LYS A 46 14.31 32.60 -7.35
C LYS A 46 13.85 32.29 -8.78
N PHE A 47 14.40 31.26 -9.42
CA PHE A 47 13.99 30.81 -10.75
C PHE A 47 12.53 30.36 -10.78
N LEU A 48 12.07 29.63 -9.75
CA LEU A 48 10.67 29.20 -9.65
C LEU A 48 9.70 30.37 -9.39
N GLU A 49 10.12 31.37 -8.62
CA GLU A 49 9.30 32.54 -8.30
C GLU A 49 9.17 33.51 -9.48
N ALA A 50 10.25 33.75 -10.22
CA ALA A 50 10.26 34.66 -11.38
C ALA A 50 9.24 34.25 -12.46
N LYS A 51 9.12 32.95 -12.73
CA LYS A 51 8.15 32.38 -13.68
C LYS A 51 6.74 32.22 -13.10
N GLY A 52 6.61 32.13 -11.78
CA GLY A 52 5.31 32.04 -11.09
C GLY A 52 4.52 33.36 -11.05
N GLN A 53 5.18 34.49 -11.36
CA GLN A 53 4.57 35.83 -11.44
C GLN A 53 4.05 36.19 -12.84
N GLU A 54 4.31 35.38 -13.88
CA GLU A 54 3.68 35.50 -15.20
C GLU A 54 2.22 34.98 -15.13
N LYS A 55 1.31 35.72 -14.47
CA LYS A 55 -0.14 35.55 -14.71
C LYS A 55 -0.52 36.20 -16.04
N PRO A 56 -1.50 35.68 -16.81
CA PRO A 56 -2.03 36.40 -17.94
C PRO A 56 -2.75 37.66 -17.45
N CYS A 57 -2.28 38.83 -17.88
CA CYS A 57 -2.95 40.11 -17.62
C CYS A 57 -4.38 40.06 -18.16
N GLN A 58 -5.36 40.17 -17.27
CA GLN A 58 -6.60 40.88 -17.58
C GLN A 58 -6.50 42.24 -16.91
N GLU A 59 -6.55 43.27 -17.74
CA GLU A 59 -6.61 44.67 -17.36
C GLU A 59 -7.87 44.93 -16.53
N THR A 60 -7.71 45.49 -15.33
CA THR A 60 -8.63 46.49 -14.78
C THR A 60 -7.83 47.42 -13.88
N GLU A 61 -7.79 48.69 -14.25
CA GLU A 61 -7.10 49.76 -13.53
C GLU A 61 -7.87 50.27 -12.29
N THR A 62 -7.08 50.88 -11.39
CA THR A 62 -7.34 52.00 -10.44
C THR A 62 -7.67 51.75 -8.95
N GLY A 63 -6.73 52.24 -8.10
CA GLY A 63 -6.89 52.83 -6.74
C GLY A 63 -7.02 51.86 -5.57
N ASP A 64 -6.33 51.94 -4.41
CA ASP A 64 -5.67 53.05 -3.67
C ASP A 64 -4.68 52.46 -2.62
N PRO A 65 -3.66 53.19 -2.09
CA PRO A 65 -2.57 52.65 -1.30
C PRO A 65 -2.80 52.74 0.21
N GLY A 66 -2.51 51.66 0.94
CA GLY A 66 -2.57 51.63 2.39
C GLY A 66 -1.76 50.45 2.95
N GLY A 67 -0.44 50.58 2.92
CA GLY A 67 0.47 49.62 3.55
C GLY A 67 0.48 49.77 5.06
N ASN A 68 0.32 48.66 5.77
CA ASN A 68 0.72 48.54 7.17
C ASN A 68 1.48 47.23 7.33
N ASP A 69 2.80 47.36 7.47
CA ASP A 69 3.74 46.30 7.76
C ASP A 69 3.44 45.71 9.15
N LEU A 70 3.19 44.39 9.21
CA LEU A 70 3.25 43.63 10.45
C LEU A 70 4.33 42.56 10.31
N ALA A 71 5.42 42.78 11.03
CA ALA A 71 6.62 41.95 11.10
C ALA A 71 6.32 40.50 11.52
N GLU A 72 7.06 39.55 10.92
CA GLU A 72 7.13 38.15 11.33
C GLU A 72 7.69 38.02 12.77
N PRO A 73 7.16 37.13 13.62
CA PRO A 73 7.76 36.87 14.92
C PRO A 73 8.97 35.92 14.79
N GLU A 74 10.08 36.33 15.42
CA GLU A 74 11.35 35.60 15.45
C GLU A 74 11.24 34.19 16.06
N ALA A 75 11.87 33.22 15.38
CA ALA A 75 12.02 31.85 15.87
C ALA A 75 13.06 31.76 17.01
N LYS A 76 12.61 31.38 18.21
CA LYS A 76 13.49 31.09 19.37
C LYS A 76 14.51 30.00 19.02
N ARG A 77 15.80 30.34 19.11
CA ARG A 77 16.93 29.39 19.17
C ARG A 77 16.83 28.53 20.42
N ILE A 78 16.86 27.21 20.27
CA ILE A 78 17.10 26.27 21.36
C ILE A 78 18.59 25.92 21.35
N ARG A 79 19.31 26.31 22.40
CA ARG A 79 20.67 25.85 22.70
C ARG A 79 20.64 24.36 23.04
N LEU A 80 21.53 23.59 22.44
CA LEU A 80 21.92 22.26 22.90
C LEU A 80 23.06 22.48 23.90
N GLU A 81 22.91 22.00 25.13
CA GLU A 81 24.02 21.89 26.08
C GLU A 81 24.35 20.41 26.27
N ASP A 82 25.62 20.11 26.01
CA ASP A 82 26.27 18.83 26.21
C ASP A 82 26.44 18.54 27.70
N GLY A 83 26.27 17.27 28.06
CA GLY A 83 26.43 16.82 29.44
C GLY A 83 27.90 16.77 29.86
N GLN A 84 28.20 17.40 31.00
CA GLN A 84 29.32 17.02 31.85
C GLN A 84 28.86 16.97 33.31
N THR A 85 29.25 15.86 33.95
CA THR A 85 29.05 15.46 35.35
C THR A 85 29.84 16.33 36.33
N GLN A 86 29.26 16.66 37.50
CA GLN A 86 29.95 16.67 38.79
C GLN A 86 29.00 16.78 39.98
N ASP A 87 29.33 16.06 41.05
CA ASP A 87 28.67 15.97 42.35
C ASP A 87 28.73 17.27 43.17
N GLY A 88 27.77 17.46 44.10
CA GLY A 88 27.88 18.45 45.18
C GLY A 88 26.55 18.72 45.92
N GLN A 89 26.51 18.38 47.20
CA GLN A 89 25.44 18.68 48.17
C GLN A 89 25.29 20.20 48.42
N THR A 90 24.08 20.67 48.71
CA THR A 90 23.67 21.36 49.98
C THR A 90 22.31 22.08 49.87
N ASP A 91 21.69 22.23 51.04
CA ASP A 91 20.33 22.66 51.37
C ASP A 91 19.89 24.08 50.93
N GLY A 92 18.56 24.28 50.82
CA GLY A 92 17.95 25.61 50.78
C GLY A 92 16.46 25.61 50.45
N ALA A 93 15.65 26.21 51.33
CA ALA A 93 14.20 26.04 51.48
C ALA A 93 13.28 26.87 50.53
N ALA A 94 11.97 26.51 50.60
CA ALA A 94 10.76 27.24 50.16
C ALA A 94 10.48 27.23 48.63
N GLU A 95 9.26 27.05 48.11
CA GLU A 95 7.92 27.29 48.65
C GLU A 95 6.85 26.58 47.76
N HIS A 96 5.67 26.32 48.32
CA HIS A 96 4.56 25.62 47.67
C HIS A 96 3.92 26.43 46.52
N GLY A 97 3.87 25.85 45.32
CA GLY A 97 3.07 26.32 44.19
C GLY A 97 2.51 25.13 43.40
N GLU A 98 1.20 25.13 43.18
CA GLU A 98 0.38 24.02 42.68
C GLU A 98 0.89 23.38 41.37
N LEU A 99 1.12 22.06 41.40
CA LEU A 99 1.46 21.24 40.24
C LEU A 99 0.22 20.99 39.37
N LEU A 100 0.13 21.69 38.23
CA LEU A 100 -0.71 21.28 37.10
C LEU A 100 -0.19 19.93 36.55
N PRO A 101 -1.06 18.97 36.19
CA PRO A 101 -0.63 17.65 35.76
C PRO A 101 0.15 17.76 34.45
N ALA A 102 1.39 17.28 34.48
CA ALA A 102 2.26 17.17 33.32
C ALA A 102 1.50 16.56 32.13
N GLN A 103 1.29 17.37 31.08
CA GLN A 103 0.75 16.89 29.82
C GLN A 103 1.66 15.77 29.31
N LYS A 104 1.15 14.54 29.36
CA LYS A 104 1.77 13.37 28.73
C LYS A 104 2.13 13.74 27.29
N ARG A 105 3.43 13.91 27.01
CA ARG A 105 3.95 14.11 25.66
C ARG A 105 3.38 13.02 24.77
N ALA A 106 2.47 13.40 23.88
CA ALA A 106 1.74 12.47 23.04
C ALA A 106 2.67 11.88 21.96
N ARG A 107 3.25 10.70 22.22
CA ARG A 107 4.07 9.98 21.25
C ARG A 107 3.21 9.45 20.09
N GLY A 108 3.45 9.96 18.87
CA GLY A 108 2.87 9.46 17.62
C GLY A 108 3.17 10.38 16.42
N GLN A 109 3.44 9.82 15.23
CA GLN A 109 3.93 10.56 14.05
C GLN A 109 2.96 11.59 13.44
N ASN A 110 1.68 11.64 13.85
CA ASN A 110 0.62 12.37 13.13
C ASN A 110 -0.17 13.41 13.96
N LYS A 111 0.25 13.82 15.17
CA LYS A 111 -0.55 14.68 16.07
C LYS A 111 -0.28 16.20 15.96
N GLY A 112 -0.14 16.70 14.74
CA GLY A 112 -0.07 18.15 14.45
C GLY A 112 -0.59 18.51 13.05
N ARG A 113 -1.24 17.57 12.36
CA ARG A 113 -1.81 17.84 11.04
C ARG A 113 -3.05 18.71 11.25
N PRO A 114 -3.13 19.92 10.68
CA PRO A 114 -4.33 20.73 10.77
C PRO A 114 -5.51 19.90 10.25
N HIS A 115 -6.57 19.82 11.04
CA HIS A 115 -7.81 19.26 10.55
C HIS A 115 -8.35 20.28 9.55
N THR A 116 -8.20 20.01 8.26
CA THR A 116 -8.89 20.80 7.23
C THR A 116 -10.38 20.66 7.54
N LYS A 117 -10.98 21.71 8.09
CA LYS A 117 -12.44 21.79 8.18
C LYS A 117 -12.94 21.88 6.73
N PRO A 118 -13.93 21.06 6.32
CA PRO A 118 -14.55 21.23 5.02
C PRO A 118 -14.93 22.70 4.85
N THR A 119 -14.59 23.31 3.71
CA THR A 119 -15.00 24.68 3.42
C THR A 119 -16.52 24.75 3.24
N HIS A 120 -17.04 25.97 3.16
CA HIS A 120 -18.44 26.41 3.04
C HIS A 120 -19.42 25.53 2.21
N TYR A 121 -18.92 24.65 1.31
CA TYR A 121 -19.71 23.73 0.50
C TYR A 121 -20.56 22.71 1.29
N ASP A 122 -20.30 22.50 2.58
CA ASP A 122 -21.13 21.61 3.42
C ASP A 122 -22.46 22.24 3.85
N GLN A 123 -22.57 23.57 3.87
CA GLN A 123 -23.76 24.29 4.34
C GLN A 123 -24.91 24.21 3.33
N ASN A 124 -24.58 24.18 2.03
CA ASN A 124 -25.54 24.21 0.92
C ASN A 124 -25.51 22.90 0.11
N ARG A 125 -25.45 21.75 0.77
CA ARG A 125 -25.47 20.46 0.06
C ARG A 125 -26.86 20.17 -0.52
N LEU A 126 -26.91 19.81 -1.80
CA LEU A 126 -28.12 19.26 -2.42
C LEU A 126 -28.54 17.94 -1.78
N CYS A 127 -29.85 17.72 -1.75
CA CYS A 127 -30.42 16.48 -1.27
C CYS A 127 -29.94 15.29 -2.11
N PRO A 128 -29.36 14.23 -1.51
CA PRO A 128 -28.88 13.06 -2.24
C PRO A 128 -29.94 12.37 -3.11
N SER A 129 -31.22 12.43 -2.70
CA SER A 129 -32.34 11.89 -3.49
C SER A 129 -32.53 12.61 -4.82
N LEU A 130 -32.21 13.91 -4.90
CA LEU A 130 -32.25 14.68 -6.14
C LEU A 130 -31.04 14.40 -7.02
N ILE A 131 -29.86 14.25 -6.41
CA ILE A 131 -28.60 13.96 -7.14
C ILE A 131 -28.67 12.59 -7.83
N GLN A 132 -29.28 11.60 -7.17
CA GLN A 132 -29.31 10.22 -7.67
C GLN A 132 -30.43 9.95 -8.66
N GLU A 133 -31.32 10.92 -8.93
CA GLU A 133 -32.55 10.75 -9.73
C GLU A 133 -33.43 9.56 -9.27
N SER A 134 -33.14 9.00 -8.09
CA SER A 134 -33.65 7.70 -7.63
C SER A 134 -34.95 7.81 -6.86
N ALA A 135 -35.38 9.03 -6.53
CA ALA A 135 -36.68 9.28 -5.93
C ALA A 135 -37.26 10.58 -6.47
N ALA A 136 -38.46 10.49 -7.07
CA ALA A 136 -39.23 11.65 -7.52
C ALA A 136 -39.55 12.66 -6.38
N LYS A 137 -39.38 12.24 -5.11
CA LYS A 137 -39.53 13.06 -3.91
C LYS A 137 -38.48 12.69 -2.87
N CYS A 138 -38.00 13.68 -2.12
CA CYS A 138 -37.10 13.47 -0.99
C CYS A 138 -37.76 12.60 0.09
N PHE A 139 -37.06 11.57 0.58
CA PHE A 139 -37.56 10.68 1.64
C PHE A 139 -37.90 11.42 2.95
N PHE A 140 -37.24 12.55 3.19
CA PHE A 140 -37.44 13.35 4.41
C PHE A 140 -38.42 14.53 4.22
N GLY A 141 -38.88 14.79 2.99
CA GLY A 141 -39.78 15.90 2.66
C GLY A 141 -39.29 17.23 3.24
N ASP A 142 -40.20 17.95 3.89
CA ASP A 142 -39.95 19.28 4.47
C ASP A 142 -39.01 19.25 5.69
N ARG A 143 -38.77 18.08 6.29
CA ARG A 143 -37.81 17.91 7.40
C ARG A 143 -36.38 17.69 6.91
N CYS A 144 -36.17 17.69 5.60
CA CYS A 144 -34.87 17.47 5.03
C CYS A 144 -33.96 18.70 5.25
N ARG A 145 -32.80 18.47 5.85
CA ARG A 145 -31.79 19.51 6.10
C ARG A 145 -31.02 19.98 4.85
N PHE A 146 -31.25 19.35 3.70
CA PHE A 146 -30.51 19.58 2.46
C PHE A 146 -31.32 20.45 1.51
N LEU A 147 -30.63 21.14 0.60
CA LEU A 147 -31.28 21.98 -0.41
C LEU A 147 -32.04 21.11 -1.43
N HIS A 148 -33.23 21.56 -1.81
CA HIS A 148 -34.01 20.97 -2.92
C HIS A 148 -34.08 21.87 -4.16
N ASP A 149 -33.62 23.12 -4.04
CA ASP A 149 -33.55 24.08 -5.13
C ASP A 149 -32.21 23.95 -5.86
N VAL A 150 -32.27 23.47 -7.10
CA VAL A 150 -31.10 23.28 -7.97
C VAL A 150 -30.54 24.62 -8.45
N GLY A 151 -31.39 25.61 -8.73
CA GLY A 151 -30.97 26.94 -9.18
C GLY A 151 -30.16 27.64 -8.11
N ARG A 152 -30.69 27.70 -6.89
CA ARG A 152 -29.97 28.25 -5.72
C ARG A 152 -28.67 27.51 -5.43
N TYR A 153 -28.62 26.19 -5.67
CA TYR A 153 -27.37 25.44 -5.53
C TYR A 153 -26.34 25.85 -6.58
N LEU A 154 -26.74 25.95 -7.85
CA LEU A 154 -25.85 26.33 -8.94
C LEU A 154 -25.28 27.75 -8.76
N GLU A 155 -26.08 28.69 -8.23
CA GLU A 155 -25.63 30.04 -7.87
C GLU A 155 -24.56 30.03 -6.75
N ALA A 156 -24.72 29.16 -5.75
CA ALA A 156 -23.77 29.05 -4.64
C ALA A 156 -22.56 28.14 -4.96
N LYS A 157 -22.66 27.31 -5.99
CA LYS A 157 -21.61 26.38 -6.42
C LYS A 157 -20.45 27.19 -7.03
N PRO A 158 -19.19 26.89 -6.67
CA PRO A 158 -18.06 27.57 -7.31
C PRO A 158 -18.06 27.35 -8.84
N ALA A 159 -17.44 28.25 -9.59
CA ALA A 159 -17.30 28.12 -11.05
C ALA A 159 -16.64 26.78 -11.44
N ASP A 160 -16.99 26.22 -12.61
CA ASP A 160 -16.39 24.96 -13.05
C ASP A 160 -14.87 25.09 -13.28
N LEU A 161 -14.16 23.97 -13.09
CA LEU A 161 -12.70 23.91 -13.16
C LEU A 161 -12.17 23.81 -14.58
N GLY A 162 -13.03 23.49 -15.55
CA GLY A 162 -12.67 23.38 -16.95
C GLY A 162 -13.85 22.98 -17.84
N PRO A 163 -13.68 23.05 -19.17
CA PRO A 163 -14.76 22.84 -20.14
C PRO A 163 -15.06 21.37 -20.43
N ARG A 164 -14.28 20.42 -19.87
CA ARG A 164 -14.34 19.00 -20.20
C ARG A 164 -14.52 18.15 -18.94
N CYS A 165 -15.44 17.21 -18.98
CA CYS A 165 -15.71 16.30 -17.87
C CYS A 165 -15.28 14.87 -18.23
N VAL A 166 -14.24 14.36 -17.55
CA VAL A 166 -13.71 13.00 -17.77
C VAL A 166 -14.79 11.93 -17.64
N LEU A 167 -15.67 12.04 -16.63
CA LEU A 167 -16.73 11.05 -16.43
C LEU A 167 -17.74 11.04 -17.57
N PHE A 168 -18.11 12.21 -18.09
CA PHE A 168 -19.05 12.31 -19.21
C PHE A 168 -18.42 11.81 -20.51
N GLU A 169 -17.17 12.18 -20.77
CA GLU A 169 -16.42 11.75 -21.97
C GLU A 169 -16.10 10.25 -21.97
N THR A 170 -15.91 9.64 -20.79
CA THR A 170 -15.60 8.21 -20.68
C THR A 170 -16.87 7.35 -20.65
N PHE A 171 -17.91 7.77 -19.94
CA PHE A 171 -19.11 6.95 -19.67
C PHE A 171 -20.38 7.42 -20.38
N GLY A 172 -20.35 8.53 -21.10
CA GLY A 172 -21.53 9.11 -21.75
C GLY A 172 -22.51 9.77 -20.78
N ARG A 173 -22.31 9.64 -19.47
CA ARG A 173 -23.10 10.30 -18.42
C ARG A 173 -22.23 10.53 -17.20
N CYS A 174 -22.34 11.70 -16.58
CA CYS A 174 -21.65 11.98 -15.32
C CYS A 174 -22.55 11.64 -14.12
N PRO A 175 -22.19 10.68 -13.25
CA PRO A 175 -23.02 10.31 -12.10
C PRO A 175 -23.15 11.40 -11.03
N TYR A 176 -22.34 12.46 -11.10
CA TYR A 176 -22.38 13.59 -10.18
C TYR A 176 -23.30 14.72 -10.66
N GLY A 177 -23.73 14.70 -11.93
CA GLY A 177 -24.68 15.65 -12.51
C GLY A 177 -24.36 17.11 -12.12
N VAL A 178 -25.34 17.78 -11.51
CA VAL A 178 -25.24 19.18 -11.05
C VAL A 178 -24.11 19.45 -10.05
N THR A 179 -23.69 18.45 -9.28
CA THR A 179 -22.61 18.59 -8.28
C THR A 179 -21.20 18.44 -8.87
N CYS A 180 -21.09 18.02 -10.13
CA CYS A 180 -19.83 17.90 -10.86
C CYS A 180 -19.12 19.26 -10.93
N ARG A 181 -17.79 19.28 -10.81
CA ARG A 181 -16.94 20.48 -10.97
C ARG A 181 -16.62 20.82 -12.43
N PHE A 182 -17.25 20.11 -13.36
CA PHE A 182 -17.15 20.24 -14.81
C PHE A 182 -18.55 20.16 -15.42
N ALA A 183 -19.57 20.65 -14.70
CA ALA A 183 -20.97 20.40 -15.02
C ALA A 183 -21.39 21.08 -16.33
N GLY A 184 -20.87 22.26 -16.65
CA GLY A 184 -21.13 22.97 -17.90
C GLY A 184 -20.77 22.18 -19.16
N ALA A 185 -19.93 21.14 -19.05
CA ALA A 185 -19.63 20.23 -20.15
C ALA A 185 -20.77 19.25 -20.48
N HIS A 186 -21.71 19.05 -19.55
CA HIS A 186 -22.72 17.98 -19.64
C HIS A 186 -24.06 18.32 -18.96
N LEU A 187 -24.35 19.59 -18.69
CA LEU A 187 -25.66 20.04 -18.22
C LEU A 187 -26.41 20.77 -19.33
N GLY A 188 -27.71 20.49 -19.44
CA GLY A 188 -28.61 21.22 -20.32
C GLY A 188 -29.07 22.56 -19.72
N PRO A 189 -29.89 23.33 -20.47
CA PRO A 189 -30.36 24.67 -20.07
C PRO A 189 -31.11 24.72 -18.73
N GLU A 190 -31.74 23.61 -18.32
CA GLU A 190 -32.52 23.50 -17.09
C GLU A 190 -31.73 22.79 -15.96
N GLY A 191 -30.42 22.58 -16.14
CA GLY A 191 -29.57 21.86 -15.19
C GLY A 191 -29.77 20.34 -15.20
N GLN A 192 -30.43 19.81 -16.23
CA GLN A 192 -30.57 18.37 -16.46
C GLN A 192 -29.24 17.76 -16.93
N ASN A 193 -28.95 16.53 -16.49
CA ASN A 193 -27.74 15.82 -16.87
C ASN A 193 -27.88 15.26 -18.30
N LEU A 194 -27.00 15.66 -19.20
CA LEU A 194 -26.97 15.15 -20.57
C LEU A 194 -26.46 13.69 -20.58
N VAL A 195 -26.95 12.92 -21.55
CA VAL A 195 -26.58 11.52 -21.76
C VAL A 195 -26.22 11.30 -23.22
N GLN A 196 -25.03 10.74 -23.47
CA GLN A 196 -24.63 10.22 -24.77
C GLN A 196 -25.01 8.73 -24.84
N GLU A 197 -26.15 8.44 -25.45
CA GLU A 197 -26.78 7.11 -25.41
C GLU A 197 -25.85 5.98 -25.88
N GLU A 198 -25.14 6.16 -26.99
CA GLU A 198 -24.23 5.13 -27.51
C GLU A 198 -23.09 4.78 -26.53
N LEU A 199 -22.51 5.79 -25.90
CA LEU A 199 -21.41 5.60 -24.96
C LEU A 199 -21.91 5.09 -23.61
N ALA A 200 -23.06 5.58 -23.14
CA ALA A 200 -23.72 5.09 -21.93
C ALA A 200 -24.13 3.62 -22.08
N ALA A 201 -24.62 3.21 -23.26
CA ALA A 201 -24.98 1.83 -23.56
C ALA A 201 -23.78 0.87 -23.46
N ARG A 202 -22.57 1.30 -23.84
CA ARG A 202 -21.35 0.48 -23.68
C ARG A 202 -21.04 0.14 -22.22
N TRP A 203 -21.50 0.96 -21.28
CA TRP A 203 -21.29 0.80 -19.85
C TRP A 203 -22.55 0.37 -19.09
N ALA A 204 -23.59 -0.08 -19.80
CA ALA A 204 -24.84 -0.54 -19.19
C ALA A 204 -24.64 -1.70 -18.21
N HIS A 205 -23.62 -2.54 -18.42
CA HIS A 205 -23.26 -3.65 -17.53
C HIS A 205 -22.49 -3.22 -16.27
N GLY A 206 -22.29 -1.92 -16.06
CA GLY A 206 -21.65 -1.35 -14.88
C GLY A 206 -20.27 -0.75 -15.18
N PRO A 207 -19.74 0.05 -14.23
CA PRO A 207 -18.44 0.69 -14.39
C PRO A 207 -17.29 -0.33 -14.43
N PRO A 208 -16.13 0.02 -15.00
CA PRO A 208 -14.98 -0.87 -15.15
C PRO A 208 -14.30 -1.24 -13.81
N VAL A 209 -14.81 -0.73 -12.69
CA VAL A 209 -14.26 -0.96 -11.34
C VAL A 209 -15.14 -1.94 -10.57
N ARG A 210 -14.54 -3.03 -10.11
CA ARG A 210 -15.17 -4.11 -9.35
C ARG A 210 -14.85 -4.03 -7.85
N ASN A 211 -15.37 -4.98 -7.06
CA ASN A 211 -15.15 -5.12 -5.63
C ASN A 211 -15.69 -3.95 -4.78
N GLY A 212 -16.85 -3.41 -5.17
CA GLY A 212 -17.56 -2.43 -4.36
C GLY A 212 -18.19 -3.06 -3.11
N LEU A 213 -18.24 -2.31 -2.01
CA LEU A 213 -18.98 -2.74 -0.82
C LEU A 213 -20.47 -2.49 -1.03
N ASP A 214 -21.24 -3.56 -1.18
CA ASP A 214 -22.69 -3.52 -1.20
C ASP A 214 -23.28 -2.96 0.12
N LYS A 215 -24.40 -2.24 0.02
CA LYS A 215 -25.04 -1.59 1.17
C LYS A 215 -25.69 -2.58 2.13
N ALA A 216 -26.29 -3.65 1.64
CA ALA A 216 -26.87 -4.68 2.50
C ALA A 216 -25.76 -5.42 3.26
N LEU A 217 -24.69 -5.82 2.56
CA LEU A 217 -23.51 -6.41 3.18
C LEU A 217 -22.88 -5.47 4.23
N GLN A 218 -22.74 -4.18 3.91
CA GLN A 218 -22.22 -3.19 4.86
C GLN A 218 -23.05 -3.14 6.15
N GLN A 219 -24.38 -3.16 6.03
CA GLN A 219 -25.27 -3.17 7.19
C GLN A 219 -25.12 -4.46 7.99
N GLN A 220 -25.05 -5.60 7.34
CA GLN A 220 -24.85 -6.89 8.00
C GLN A 220 -23.52 -6.96 8.77
N LEU A 221 -22.42 -6.46 8.18
CA LEU A 221 -21.11 -6.39 8.83
C LEU A 221 -21.15 -5.50 10.08
N ARG A 222 -21.76 -4.30 9.98
CA ARG A 222 -21.90 -3.38 11.12
C ARG A 222 -22.77 -3.94 12.24
N LYS A 223 -23.82 -4.69 11.89
CA LYS A 223 -24.68 -5.41 12.84
C LYS A 223 -24.07 -6.73 13.33
N ARG A 224 -22.89 -7.12 12.83
CA ARG A 224 -22.23 -8.42 13.10
C ARG A 224 -23.13 -9.62 12.79
N ALA A 225 -23.97 -9.48 11.77
CA ALA A 225 -24.95 -10.49 11.35
C ALA A 225 -24.39 -11.51 10.34
N VAL A 226 -23.20 -11.24 9.75
CA VAL A 226 -22.54 -12.16 8.83
C VAL A 226 -22.02 -13.39 9.59
N ARG A 227 -22.39 -14.58 9.13
CA ARG A 227 -21.92 -15.86 9.68
C ARG A 227 -20.67 -16.37 8.96
N PHE A 228 -19.76 -16.94 9.73
CA PHE A 228 -18.45 -17.40 9.26
C PHE A 228 -18.26 -18.88 9.57
N GLU A 229 -19.21 -19.71 9.13
CA GLU A 229 -19.28 -21.13 9.47
C GLU A 229 -18.03 -21.89 9.00
N ARG A 230 -17.51 -21.59 7.80
CA ARG A 230 -16.30 -22.25 7.26
C ARG A 230 -15.09 -21.89 8.12
N SER A 231 -14.91 -20.60 8.46
CA SER A 231 -13.83 -20.18 9.37
C SER A 231 -13.95 -20.81 10.74
N GLU A 232 -15.15 -20.85 11.31
CA GLU A 232 -15.38 -21.39 12.66
C GLU A 232 -15.05 -22.89 12.72
N GLN A 233 -15.42 -23.65 11.71
CA GLN A 233 -15.07 -25.06 11.59
C GLN A 233 -13.55 -25.24 11.46
N VAL A 234 -12.91 -24.51 10.53
CA VAL A 234 -11.45 -24.56 10.30
C VAL A 234 -10.67 -24.21 11.57
N LEU A 235 -11.05 -23.15 12.27
CA LEU A 235 -10.38 -22.71 13.50
C LEU A 235 -10.53 -23.73 14.64
N ARG A 236 -11.69 -24.38 14.76
CA ARG A 236 -11.88 -25.49 15.72
C ARG A 236 -10.98 -26.68 15.40
N GLN A 237 -10.83 -27.04 14.12
CA GLN A 237 -9.93 -28.11 13.70
C GLN A 237 -8.46 -27.77 14.01
N LEU A 238 -8.01 -26.56 13.67
CA LEU A 238 -6.64 -26.11 13.94
C LEU A 238 -6.31 -26.02 15.44
N SER A 239 -7.32 -25.81 16.29
CA SER A 239 -7.16 -25.76 17.76
C SER A 239 -7.08 -27.14 18.42
N ARG A 240 -7.58 -28.19 17.76
CA ARG A 240 -7.62 -29.56 18.31
C ARG A 240 -6.32 -30.36 18.12
N GLY A 241 -5.34 -29.83 17.38
CA GLY A 241 -4.10 -30.54 17.04
C GLY A 241 -4.34 -31.72 16.08
N PRO A 242 -3.28 -32.32 15.49
CA PRO A 242 -3.44 -33.53 14.70
C PRO A 242 -3.90 -34.69 15.61
N PRO A 243 -4.80 -35.59 15.16
CA PRO A 243 -5.08 -36.82 15.88
C PRO A 243 -3.79 -37.64 16.00
N PRO A 244 -3.59 -38.42 17.08
CA PRO A 244 -2.45 -39.32 17.18
C PRO A 244 -2.42 -40.22 15.95
N ALA A 245 -1.23 -40.40 15.37
CA ALA A 245 -1.06 -41.26 14.20
C ALA A 245 -1.63 -42.64 14.53
N ALA A 246 -2.68 -43.04 13.81
CA ALA A 246 -3.15 -44.41 13.86
C ALA A 246 -1.97 -45.30 13.47
N ALA A 247 -1.58 -46.19 14.38
CA ALA A 247 -0.52 -47.16 14.13
C ALA A 247 -0.84 -47.88 12.81
N VAL A 248 0.07 -47.77 11.85
CA VAL A 248 0.03 -48.56 10.63
C VAL A 248 0.11 -50.02 11.08
N PRO A 249 -0.85 -50.90 10.73
CA PRO A 249 -0.72 -52.30 11.04
C PRO A 249 0.49 -52.84 10.26
N GLN A 250 1.46 -53.40 11.00
CA GLN A 250 2.55 -54.16 10.40
C GLN A 250 1.95 -55.29 9.57
N VAL A 251 2.17 -55.26 8.27
CA VAL A 251 1.95 -56.41 7.40
C VAL A 251 3.10 -57.37 7.64
N THR A 252 2.89 -58.38 8.48
CA THR A 252 3.80 -59.53 8.55
C THR A 252 3.56 -60.38 7.30
N ALA A 253 4.64 -60.60 6.54
CA ALA A 253 4.67 -61.52 5.42
C ALA A 253 4.34 -62.94 5.89
N ALA A 254 3.45 -63.62 5.17
CA ALA A 254 3.18 -65.03 5.35
C ALA A 254 3.67 -65.79 4.11
N GLU A 255 4.68 -66.62 4.29
CA GLU A 255 5.01 -67.74 3.41
C GLU A 255 4.50 -69.06 4.05
N GLY A 256 3.88 -69.92 3.22
CA GLY A 256 4.04 -71.37 3.29
C GLY A 256 3.17 -72.22 4.25
N ALA A 257 1.96 -72.59 3.78
CA ALA A 257 1.32 -73.94 3.75
C ALA A 257 1.33 -74.93 4.98
N PRO A 258 0.63 -76.09 4.92
CA PRO A 258 -0.78 -76.27 5.25
C PRO A 258 -1.04 -77.30 6.39
N GLY A 259 -2.21 -77.27 7.03
CA GLY A 259 -2.57 -78.27 8.04
C GLY A 259 -4.06 -78.29 8.38
N GLN A 260 -4.65 -79.48 8.29
CA GLN A 260 -6.07 -79.80 8.36
C GLN A 260 -6.67 -79.81 9.78
N ASN A 261 -7.99 -79.57 9.82
CA ASN A 261 -9.04 -80.22 10.62
C ASN A 261 -9.16 -80.02 12.16
N ASN A 262 -10.39 -79.58 12.49
CA ASN A 262 -11.34 -80.12 13.48
C ASN A 262 -11.40 -79.60 14.93
N CYS A 263 -12.65 -79.26 15.30
CA CYS A 263 -13.36 -79.50 16.57
C CYS A 263 -12.85 -78.72 17.81
N GLU A 264 -13.64 -78.21 18.76
CA GLU A 264 -15.04 -78.36 19.16
C GLU A 264 -15.29 -77.23 20.19
N ALA A 265 -16.51 -76.69 20.25
CA ALA A 265 -17.04 -75.99 21.44
C ALA A 265 -17.40 -77.06 22.52
N PRO A 266 -17.60 -76.78 23.83
CA PRO A 266 -18.63 -75.84 24.31
C PRO A 266 -18.47 -75.17 25.72
N VAL A 267 -19.20 -74.05 25.88
CA VAL A 267 -20.11 -73.67 26.99
C VAL A 267 -19.57 -73.49 28.44
N ALA A 268 -19.60 -72.22 28.89
CA ALA A 268 -20.23 -71.59 30.09
C ALA A 268 -20.23 -72.32 31.47
N PRO A 269 -20.30 -71.63 32.66
CA PRO A 269 -21.01 -70.37 32.91
C PRO A 269 -20.34 -69.40 33.91
N VAL A 270 -20.97 -68.25 34.15
CA VAL A 270 -21.34 -67.68 35.48
C VAL A 270 -21.65 -66.17 35.32
N ASP A 271 -22.83 -65.80 35.80
CA ASP A 271 -23.43 -64.48 35.93
C ASP A 271 -23.66 -64.25 37.45
N PRO A 272 -24.10 -63.09 37.98
CA PRO A 272 -23.89 -61.68 37.60
C PRO A 272 -23.38 -60.84 38.80
N GLY A 273 -22.68 -59.72 38.55
CA GLY A 273 -22.59 -58.64 39.55
C GLY A 273 -21.34 -57.76 39.57
N ALA A 274 -21.17 -56.88 38.58
CA ALA A 274 -20.71 -55.48 38.77
C ALA A 274 -20.61 -54.74 37.42
N ALA A 275 -21.09 -53.50 37.42
CA ALA A 275 -21.37 -52.61 36.30
C ALA A 275 -20.29 -52.47 35.20
N THR A 276 -20.72 -52.61 33.95
CA THR A 276 -19.98 -52.32 32.71
C THR A 276 -20.29 -50.88 32.22
N PRO A 277 -19.33 -50.13 31.66
CA PRO A 277 -19.58 -48.82 31.06
C PRO A 277 -20.27 -48.93 29.68
N PRO A 278 -21.12 -47.96 29.30
CA PRO A 278 -21.68 -47.86 27.94
C PRO A 278 -20.85 -46.82 27.13
N HIS A 279 -20.66 -46.84 25.81
CA HIS A 279 -21.28 -47.52 24.68
C HIS A 279 -20.27 -47.58 23.52
N SER A 280 -20.46 -48.58 22.67
CA SER A 280 -20.06 -48.73 21.27
C SER A 280 -20.28 -47.46 20.42
N PRO A 281 -19.60 -47.30 19.27
CA PRO A 281 -19.81 -46.15 18.39
C PRO A 281 -21.27 -46.13 17.91
N ALA A 282 -21.94 -45.00 18.13
CA ALA A 282 -23.31 -44.80 17.73
C ALA A 282 -23.47 -45.08 16.23
N ARG A 283 -24.30 -46.07 15.89
CA ARG A 283 -24.83 -46.24 14.53
C ARG A 283 -25.80 -45.10 14.27
N THR A 284 -25.31 -44.02 13.67
CA THR A 284 -26.18 -42.97 13.12
C THR A 284 -26.92 -43.54 11.91
N CYS A 285 -28.23 -43.74 12.05
CA CYS A 285 -29.09 -44.13 10.93
C CYS A 285 -29.58 -42.85 10.23
N GLY A 286 -28.97 -42.53 9.10
CA GLY A 286 -29.33 -41.42 8.21
C GLY A 286 -28.87 -41.76 6.78
N PRO A 287 -29.33 -41.03 5.75
CA PRO A 287 -28.85 -41.25 4.39
C PRO A 287 -27.33 -41.01 4.36
N LEU A 288 -26.58 -42.03 3.96
CA LEU A 288 -25.14 -41.95 3.70
C LEU A 288 -24.96 -41.03 2.50
N THR A 289 -24.37 -39.86 2.68
CA THR A 289 -24.06 -38.98 1.53
C THR A 289 -22.77 -39.45 0.87
N ASP A 290 -22.58 -39.15 -0.41
CA ASP A 290 -21.31 -39.45 -1.10
C ASP A 290 -20.11 -38.81 -0.40
N GLU A 291 -20.32 -37.72 0.34
CA GLU A 291 -19.33 -37.01 1.15
C GLU A 291 -18.89 -37.81 2.39
N ASP A 292 -19.75 -38.69 2.91
CA ASP A 292 -19.44 -39.60 4.03
C ASP A 292 -18.55 -40.78 3.59
N VAL A 293 -18.65 -41.19 2.32
CA VAL A 293 -17.92 -42.33 1.74
C VAL A 293 -16.63 -41.89 1.06
N VAL A 294 -16.69 -40.75 0.36
CA VAL A 294 -15.57 -40.20 -0.39
C VAL A 294 -15.06 -38.99 0.37
N ARG A 295 -13.86 -39.12 0.97
CA ARG A 295 -13.11 -37.95 1.43
C ARG A 295 -12.88 -37.04 0.23
N LEU A 296 -13.68 -35.98 0.12
CA LEU A 296 -13.47 -34.93 -0.86
C LEU A 296 -12.06 -34.39 -0.64
N ARG A 297 -11.22 -34.52 -1.68
CA ARG A 297 -9.91 -33.88 -1.67
C ARG A 297 -10.15 -32.37 -1.63
N PRO A 298 -9.32 -31.58 -0.92
CA PRO A 298 -9.39 -30.14 -1.03
C PRO A 298 -9.39 -29.74 -2.51
N CYS A 299 -10.31 -28.85 -2.90
CA CYS A 299 -10.35 -28.36 -4.28
C CYS A 299 -8.95 -27.86 -4.68
N GLU A 300 -8.47 -28.29 -5.85
CA GLU A 300 -7.23 -27.77 -6.38
C GLU A 300 -7.41 -26.28 -6.64
N LYS A 301 -6.57 -25.45 -6.01
CA LYS A 301 -6.58 -24.02 -6.24
C LYS A 301 -5.95 -23.73 -7.58
N LYS A 302 -6.48 -22.74 -8.31
CA LYS A 302 -5.83 -22.22 -9.52
C LYS A 302 -4.36 -21.93 -9.21
N ARG A 303 -3.43 -22.54 -9.95
CA ARG A 303 -2.00 -22.31 -9.75
C ARG A 303 -1.68 -20.84 -10.07
N LEU A 304 -1.01 -20.17 -9.13
CA LEU A 304 -0.52 -18.80 -9.33
C LEU A 304 0.86 -18.86 -10.01
N ASP A 305 0.88 -18.66 -11.33
CA ASP A 305 2.13 -18.55 -12.08
C ASP A 305 2.49 -17.08 -12.35
N LEU A 306 3.45 -16.58 -11.58
CA LEU A 306 4.00 -15.23 -11.72
C LEU A 306 5.44 -15.23 -12.25
N GLY A 307 5.96 -16.37 -12.73
CA GLY A 307 7.34 -16.45 -13.22
C GLY A 307 7.68 -15.36 -14.23
N GLY A 308 8.74 -14.60 -13.98
CA GLY A 308 9.20 -13.52 -14.87
C GLY A 308 8.29 -12.28 -14.97
N LYS A 309 7.18 -12.23 -14.23
CA LYS A 309 6.26 -11.09 -14.24
C LYS A 309 6.74 -9.96 -13.34
N LEU A 310 6.52 -8.71 -13.76
CA LEU A 310 6.84 -7.53 -12.96
C LEU A 310 5.70 -7.19 -11.99
N TYR A 311 6.00 -7.23 -10.69
CA TYR A 311 4.99 -7.07 -9.65
C TYR A 311 5.09 -5.70 -8.98
N LEU A 312 4.05 -4.87 -9.11
CA LEU A 312 3.91 -3.65 -8.31
C LEU A 312 3.59 -3.98 -6.84
N ALA A 313 4.44 -3.50 -5.93
CA ALA A 313 4.26 -3.69 -4.50
C ALA A 313 2.97 -3.05 -3.97
N PRO A 314 2.38 -3.60 -2.90
CA PRO A 314 1.36 -2.90 -2.12
C PRO A 314 1.99 -1.70 -1.40
N LEU A 315 1.55 -0.49 -1.74
CA LEU A 315 2.14 0.78 -1.28
C LEU A 315 1.09 1.57 -0.49
N THR A 316 1.14 1.55 0.84
CA THR A 316 0.19 2.33 1.65
C THR A 316 0.22 3.82 1.28
N THR A 317 -0.96 4.43 1.17
CA THR A 317 -1.25 5.80 0.71
C THR A 317 -1.13 6.00 -0.80
N CYS A 318 -0.06 5.54 -1.43
CA CYS A 318 0.23 5.87 -2.84
C CYS A 318 -0.20 4.78 -3.83
N GLY A 319 -0.35 3.52 -3.39
CA GLY A 319 -0.74 2.35 -4.19
C GLY A 319 -2.25 2.23 -4.45
N ASN A 320 -2.94 3.38 -4.48
CA ASN A 320 -4.35 3.46 -4.77
C ASN A 320 -4.65 3.06 -6.23
N LEU A 321 -5.92 2.79 -6.53
CA LEU A 321 -6.32 2.28 -7.85
C LEU A 321 -5.86 3.18 -9.01
N PRO A 322 -6.01 4.52 -8.97
CA PRO A 322 -5.46 5.41 -10.00
C PRO A 322 -3.96 5.21 -10.26
N PHE A 323 -3.15 5.14 -9.22
CA PHE A 323 -1.70 4.92 -9.37
C PHE A 323 -1.38 3.54 -9.98
N ARG A 324 -2.09 2.48 -9.56
CA ARG A 324 -1.89 1.14 -10.14
C ARG A 324 -2.24 1.10 -11.62
N ARG A 325 -3.26 1.85 -12.07
CA ARG A 325 -3.59 2.01 -13.50
C ARG A 325 -2.47 2.68 -14.28
N ILE A 326 -1.82 3.70 -13.71
CA ILE A 326 -0.63 4.32 -14.32
C ILE A 326 0.47 3.26 -14.49
N CYS A 327 0.78 2.48 -13.45
CA CYS A 327 1.77 1.41 -13.55
C CYS A 327 1.38 0.31 -14.55
N LYS A 328 0.09 -0.06 -14.67
CA LYS A 328 -0.39 -1.00 -15.70
C LYS A 328 -0.15 -0.47 -17.10
N ARG A 329 -0.41 0.81 -17.37
CA ARG A 329 -0.11 1.46 -18.66
C ARG A 329 1.38 1.37 -19.02
N PHE A 330 2.26 1.46 -18.02
CA PHE A 330 3.71 1.30 -18.21
C PHE A 330 4.18 -0.16 -18.15
N GLY A 331 3.28 -1.14 -18.16
CA GLY A 331 3.65 -2.54 -18.27
C GLY A 331 3.90 -3.27 -16.95
N ALA A 332 3.38 -2.81 -15.81
CA ALA A 332 3.25 -3.68 -14.64
C ALA A 332 2.36 -4.88 -15.00
N ASP A 333 2.79 -6.10 -14.64
CA ASP A 333 2.04 -7.32 -14.95
C ASP A 333 1.08 -7.67 -13.80
N VAL A 334 1.58 -7.60 -12.57
CA VAL A 334 0.84 -7.91 -11.34
C VAL A 334 0.66 -6.65 -10.51
N THR A 335 -0.56 -6.42 -10.03
CA THR A 335 -0.86 -5.34 -9.09
C THR A 335 -1.43 -5.90 -7.79
N CYS A 336 -1.27 -5.16 -6.70
CA CYS A 336 -1.85 -5.51 -5.42
C CYS A 336 -2.38 -4.25 -4.73
N GLY A 337 -3.56 -4.38 -4.13
CA GLY A 337 -4.17 -3.32 -3.34
C GLY A 337 -3.27 -2.88 -2.17
N GLU A 338 -3.55 -1.71 -1.62
CA GLU A 338 -2.90 -1.29 -0.39
C GLU A 338 -3.22 -2.28 0.75
N MET A 339 -2.36 -2.28 1.78
CA MET A 339 -2.56 -3.08 2.98
C MET A 339 -3.90 -2.77 3.65
N ALA A 340 -4.83 -3.72 3.61
CA ALA A 340 -6.16 -3.62 4.20
C ALA A 340 -6.23 -4.31 5.58
N VAL A 341 -6.66 -3.59 6.60
CA VAL A 341 -6.76 -4.09 7.98
C VAL A 341 -8.03 -4.92 8.16
N CYS A 342 -7.87 -6.20 8.48
CA CYS A 342 -8.98 -7.17 8.53
C CYS A 342 -10.11 -6.74 9.49
N THR A 343 -9.77 -6.17 10.65
CA THR A 343 -10.79 -5.71 11.61
C THR A 343 -11.69 -4.61 11.03
N ASN A 344 -11.13 -3.72 10.20
CA ASN A 344 -11.87 -2.62 9.59
C ASN A 344 -12.76 -3.12 8.44
N LEU A 345 -12.28 -4.12 7.69
CA LEU A 345 -13.07 -4.80 6.67
C LEU A 345 -14.30 -5.50 7.28
N LEU A 346 -14.09 -6.27 8.35
CA LEU A 346 -15.17 -6.95 9.09
C LEU A 346 -16.17 -5.98 9.74
N GLN A 347 -15.77 -4.73 9.99
CA GLN A 347 -16.65 -3.66 10.48
C GLN A 347 -17.40 -2.93 9.35
N GLY A 348 -17.17 -3.27 8.08
CA GLY A 348 -17.79 -2.61 6.93
C GLY A 348 -17.36 -1.14 6.78
N GLN A 349 -16.12 -0.81 7.15
CA GLN A 349 -15.57 0.54 6.99
C GLN A 349 -15.32 0.84 5.50
N THR A 350 -16.05 1.80 4.94
CA THR A 350 -15.99 2.12 3.50
C THR A 350 -14.59 2.48 3.02
N SER A 351 -13.79 3.18 3.84
CA SER A 351 -12.42 3.57 3.49
C SER A 351 -11.48 2.37 3.32
N GLU A 352 -11.70 1.31 4.09
CA GLU A 352 -10.89 0.08 4.02
C GLU A 352 -11.31 -0.76 2.82
N TRP A 353 -12.61 -0.87 2.57
CA TRP A 353 -13.17 -1.57 1.40
C TRP A 353 -12.78 -0.90 0.08
N ALA A 354 -12.53 0.41 0.07
CA ALA A 354 -12.03 1.11 -1.11
C ALA A 354 -10.65 0.58 -1.57
N LEU A 355 -9.85 0.00 -0.67
CA LEU A 355 -8.53 -0.57 -0.99
C LEU A 355 -8.64 -1.88 -1.79
N LEU A 356 -9.81 -2.53 -1.78
CA LEU A 356 -10.08 -3.81 -2.44
C LEU A 356 -10.52 -3.65 -3.90
N ARG A 357 -10.77 -2.41 -4.34
CA ARG A 357 -11.26 -2.11 -5.69
C ARG A 357 -10.24 -2.49 -6.74
N ARG A 358 -10.73 -3.13 -7.80
CA ARG A 358 -9.98 -3.57 -8.99
C ARG A 358 -10.52 -2.88 -10.23
N HIS A 359 -9.66 -2.43 -11.13
CA HIS A 359 -10.07 -1.98 -12.47
C HIS A 359 -9.88 -3.11 -13.48
N GLN A 360 -10.72 -3.15 -14.54
CA GLN A 360 -10.66 -4.18 -15.58
C GLN A 360 -9.30 -4.32 -16.28
N CYS A 361 -8.48 -3.26 -16.27
CA CYS A 361 -7.13 -3.29 -16.85
C CYS A 361 -6.10 -3.99 -15.95
N GLU A 362 -6.46 -4.41 -14.74
CA GLU A 362 -5.58 -5.16 -13.83
C GLU A 362 -5.78 -6.66 -14.09
N ASP A 363 -4.95 -7.25 -14.97
CA ASP A 363 -5.09 -8.66 -15.39
C ASP A 363 -4.86 -9.66 -14.25
N ILE A 364 -3.87 -9.38 -13.41
CA ILE A 364 -3.56 -10.17 -12.20
C ILE A 364 -3.57 -9.22 -11.01
N PHE A 365 -4.59 -9.36 -10.16
CA PHE A 365 -4.81 -8.48 -9.02
C PHE A 365 -4.88 -9.25 -7.71
N GLY A 366 -4.09 -8.81 -6.73
CA GLY A 366 -4.14 -9.32 -5.36
C GLY A 366 -4.65 -8.30 -4.35
N VAL A 367 -5.14 -8.81 -3.22
CA VAL A 367 -5.44 -8.00 -2.03
C VAL A 367 -4.50 -8.37 -0.90
N GLN A 368 -3.82 -7.37 -0.32
CA GLN A 368 -2.99 -7.58 0.85
C GLN A 368 -3.77 -7.31 2.15
N LEU A 369 -3.81 -8.31 3.03
CA LEU A 369 -4.46 -8.26 4.33
C LEU A 369 -3.46 -8.08 5.47
N GLU A 370 -3.85 -7.29 6.46
CA GLU A 370 -3.11 -7.04 7.70
C GLU A 370 -3.95 -7.41 8.93
N GLY A 371 -3.30 -8.08 9.88
CA GLY A 371 -3.90 -8.52 11.12
C GLY A 371 -2.94 -9.38 11.94
N ALA A 372 -3.35 -9.72 13.17
CA ALA A 372 -2.49 -10.39 14.14
C ALA A 372 -3.07 -11.70 14.69
N PHE A 373 -4.35 -11.99 14.39
CA PHE A 373 -5.10 -13.06 15.04
C PHE A 373 -5.72 -14.01 14.00
N PRO A 374 -5.58 -15.34 14.18
CA PRO A 374 -6.12 -16.34 13.26
C PRO A 374 -7.62 -16.22 13.03
N ASP A 375 -8.40 -15.93 14.07
CA ASP A 375 -9.85 -15.80 14.00
C ASP A 375 -10.28 -14.68 13.04
N THR A 376 -9.67 -13.52 13.19
CA THR A 376 -9.97 -12.31 12.43
C THR A 376 -9.50 -12.46 10.98
N MET A 377 -8.28 -12.97 10.78
CA MET A 377 -7.70 -13.16 9.45
C MET A 377 -8.48 -14.21 8.64
N THR A 378 -8.85 -15.34 9.26
CA THR A 378 -9.59 -16.41 8.59
C THR A 378 -11.01 -15.97 8.22
N LYS A 379 -11.72 -15.29 9.13
CA LYS A 379 -13.05 -14.70 8.83
C LYS A 379 -12.98 -13.66 7.72
N CYS A 380 -11.94 -12.83 7.71
CA CYS A 380 -11.75 -11.87 6.64
C CYS A 380 -11.47 -12.55 5.30
N ALA A 381 -10.69 -13.62 5.29
CA ALA A 381 -10.44 -14.41 4.08
C ALA A 381 -11.73 -15.06 3.53
N GLU A 382 -12.56 -15.65 4.39
CA GLU A 382 -13.88 -16.19 4.01
C GLU A 382 -14.81 -15.08 3.47
N LEU A 383 -14.78 -13.89 4.07
CA LEU A 383 -15.54 -12.73 3.58
C LEU A 383 -15.13 -12.35 2.16
N LEU A 384 -13.81 -12.21 1.94
CA LEU A 384 -13.27 -11.84 0.62
C LEU A 384 -13.62 -12.90 -0.43
N ASN A 385 -13.47 -14.19 -0.09
CA ASN A 385 -13.78 -15.29 -0.99
C ASN A 385 -15.22 -15.25 -1.52
N ARG A 386 -16.16 -14.72 -0.74
CA ARG A 386 -17.58 -14.62 -1.09
C ARG A 386 -17.95 -13.34 -1.84
N THR A 387 -17.15 -12.28 -1.73
CA THR A 387 -17.62 -10.91 -2.03
C THR A 387 -16.68 -10.12 -2.92
N VAL A 388 -15.47 -10.62 -3.19
CA VAL A 388 -14.40 -9.90 -3.87
C VAL A 388 -13.77 -10.80 -4.93
N GLU A 389 -13.61 -10.27 -6.14
CA GLU A 389 -12.88 -10.92 -7.23
C GLU A 389 -11.39 -10.55 -7.17
N VAL A 390 -10.55 -11.55 -6.89
CA VAL A 390 -9.09 -11.46 -6.80
C VAL A 390 -8.44 -12.69 -7.42
N ASP A 391 -7.19 -12.56 -7.85
CA ASP A 391 -6.39 -13.69 -8.34
C ASP A 391 -5.57 -14.35 -7.22
N PHE A 392 -5.30 -13.62 -6.14
CA PHE A 392 -4.64 -14.11 -4.93
C PHE A 392 -4.92 -13.19 -3.73
N VAL A 393 -4.72 -13.73 -2.53
CA VAL A 393 -4.71 -12.96 -1.27
C VAL A 393 -3.31 -12.98 -0.69
N ASP A 394 -2.79 -11.82 -0.27
CA ASP A 394 -1.47 -11.69 0.33
C ASP A 394 -1.56 -11.37 1.82
N VAL A 395 -0.71 -11.97 2.64
CA VAL A 395 -0.60 -11.65 4.08
C VAL A 395 0.56 -10.70 4.30
N ASN A 396 0.29 -9.52 4.88
CA ASN A 396 1.33 -8.59 5.27
C ASN A 396 2.03 -9.05 6.56
N VAL A 397 3.30 -9.41 6.42
CA VAL A 397 4.20 -9.77 7.52
C VAL A 397 5.49 -8.93 7.42
N GLY A 398 5.42 -7.78 6.74
CA GLY A 398 6.56 -6.92 6.44
C GLY A 398 6.41 -5.49 6.92
N CYS A 399 5.21 -5.04 7.27
CA CYS A 399 4.95 -3.67 7.71
C CYS A 399 5.72 -3.34 9.00
N PRO A 400 6.60 -2.31 9.01
CA PRO A 400 7.40 -1.97 10.18
C PRO A 400 6.73 -0.94 11.11
N ILE A 401 5.52 -0.48 10.79
CA ILE A 401 4.83 0.60 11.51
C ILE A 401 4.60 0.18 12.97
N ASP A 402 5.02 1.03 13.91
CA ASP A 402 5.00 0.69 15.34
C ASP A 402 3.58 0.41 15.87
N LEU A 403 2.56 1.09 15.33
CA LEU A 403 1.16 0.83 15.69
C LEU A 403 0.73 -0.59 15.29
N VAL A 404 1.15 -1.05 14.12
CA VAL A 404 0.85 -2.40 13.61
C VAL A 404 1.64 -3.44 14.38
N TYR A 405 2.94 -3.21 14.55
CA TYR A 405 3.85 -4.09 15.30
C TYR A 405 3.39 -4.31 16.74
N LYS A 406 3.02 -3.25 17.46
CA LYS A 406 2.56 -3.33 18.86
C LYS A 406 1.26 -4.11 19.01
N LYS A 407 0.38 -4.09 18.00
CA LYS A 407 -0.82 -4.94 17.94
C LYS A 407 -0.50 -6.39 17.59
N GLY A 408 0.74 -6.69 17.25
CA GLY A 408 1.19 -8.03 16.90
C GLY A 408 1.06 -8.40 15.44
N GLY A 409 0.74 -7.43 14.57
CA GLY A 409 0.66 -7.60 13.11
C GLY A 409 1.96 -7.22 12.40
N GLY A 410 1.94 -7.24 11.07
CA GLY A 410 3.09 -6.96 10.22
C GLY A 410 4.29 -7.83 10.59
N CYS A 411 5.48 -7.23 10.65
CA CYS A 411 6.71 -7.97 10.99
C CYS A 411 6.73 -8.58 12.40
N ALA A 412 5.84 -8.20 13.32
CA ALA A 412 5.75 -8.85 14.63
C ALA A 412 5.33 -10.33 14.52
N LEU A 413 4.57 -10.69 13.48
CA LEU A 413 4.13 -12.07 13.24
C LEU A 413 5.31 -13.02 12.95
N MET A 414 6.44 -12.51 12.43
CA MET A 414 7.62 -13.34 12.17
C MET A 414 8.15 -14.02 13.45
N ASN A 415 8.03 -13.36 14.61
CA ASN A 415 8.45 -13.91 15.90
C ASN A 415 7.34 -14.72 16.59
N ARG A 416 6.18 -14.91 15.95
CA ARG A 416 5.00 -15.57 16.52
C ARG A 416 4.58 -16.76 15.68
N ALA A 417 5.52 -17.69 15.45
CA ALA A 417 5.38 -18.80 14.51
C ALA A 417 4.06 -19.58 14.67
N ALA A 418 3.64 -19.92 15.90
CA ALA A 418 2.38 -20.65 16.14
C ALA A 418 1.14 -19.89 15.66
N LYS A 419 1.03 -18.59 15.96
CA LYS A 419 -0.09 -17.76 15.48
C LYS A 419 -0.02 -17.58 13.97
N PHE A 420 1.18 -17.41 13.44
CA PHE A 420 1.38 -17.22 12.02
C PHE A 420 1.00 -18.48 11.22
N GLN A 421 1.39 -19.66 11.70
CA GLN A 421 0.96 -20.96 11.16
C GLN A 421 -0.56 -21.08 11.12
N GLN A 422 -1.23 -20.74 12.23
CA GLN A 422 -2.70 -20.80 12.30
C GLN A 422 -3.36 -19.83 11.32
N ILE A 423 -2.80 -18.63 11.13
CA ILE A 423 -3.28 -17.66 10.14
C ILE A 423 -3.15 -18.24 8.73
N VAL A 424 -1.96 -18.69 8.33
CA VAL A 424 -1.70 -19.20 6.97
C VAL A 424 -2.58 -20.41 6.68
N ARG A 425 -2.60 -21.40 7.58
CA ARG A 425 -3.44 -22.60 7.40
C ARG A 425 -4.93 -22.28 7.39
N GLY A 426 -5.38 -21.42 8.30
CA GLY A 426 -6.78 -21.04 8.41
C GLY A 426 -7.28 -20.34 7.14
N MET A 427 -6.58 -19.30 6.72
CA MET A 427 -6.91 -18.56 5.49
C MET A 427 -6.84 -19.46 4.25
N ASN A 428 -5.81 -20.31 4.15
CA ASN A 428 -5.64 -21.19 3.00
C ASN A 428 -6.80 -22.19 2.86
N GLN A 429 -7.39 -22.65 3.96
CA GLN A 429 -8.54 -23.58 3.92
C GLN A 429 -9.86 -22.92 3.52
N VAL A 430 -10.01 -21.60 3.67
CA VAL A 430 -11.26 -20.88 3.36
C VAL A 430 -11.25 -20.13 2.03
N LEU A 431 -10.06 -19.90 1.46
CA LEU A 431 -9.88 -19.25 0.16
C LEU A 431 -9.85 -20.27 -0.96
N ASP A 432 -10.47 -19.94 -2.09
CA ASP A 432 -10.41 -20.73 -3.32
C ASP A 432 -9.25 -20.24 -4.22
N VAL A 433 -8.73 -19.05 -3.95
CA VAL A 433 -7.53 -18.49 -4.58
C VAL A 433 -6.26 -18.79 -3.76
N PRO A 434 -5.08 -18.74 -4.40
CA PRO A 434 -3.79 -18.89 -3.72
C PRO A 434 -3.54 -17.82 -2.66
N LEU A 435 -2.89 -18.24 -1.56
CA LEU A 435 -2.46 -17.37 -0.47
C LEU A 435 -0.95 -17.09 -0.61
N THR A 436 -0.56 -15.83 -0.68
CA THR A 436 0.84 -15.40 -0.71
C THR A 436 1.21 -14.69 0.59
N VAL A 437 2.50 -14.51 0.84
CA VAL A 437 2.98 -13.85 2.05
C VAL A 437 4.11 -12.88 1.72
N LYS A 438 4.03 -11.65 2.22
CA LYS A 438 5.13 -10.68 2.13
C LYS A 438 5.84 -10.51 3.48
N ILE A 439 7.12 -10.86 3.55
CA ILE A 439 7.97 -10.78 4.74
C ILE A 439 9.16 -9.80 4.57
N ARG A 440 9.88 -9.57 5.67
CA ARG A 440 11.20 -8.93 5.74
C ARG A 440 12.27 -9.97 6.09
N THR A 441 13.55 -9.57 6.14
CA THR A 441 14.62 -10.50 6.55
C THR A 441 14.48 -10.94 8.01
N GLY A 442 13.94 -10.06 8.86
CA GLY A 442 13.72 -10.27 10.28
C GLY A 442 13.21 -9.00 10.96
N VAL A 443 13.10 -9.03 12.29
CA VAL A 443 12.72 -7.85 13.09
C VAL A 443 13.95 -6.99 13.40
N GLN A 444 15.01 -7.61 13.92
CA GLN A 444 16.21 -6.90 14.36
C GLN A 444 17.26 -6.82 13.25
N GLU A 445 18.11 -5.78 13.27
CA GLU A 445 19.28 -5.74 12.40
C GLU A 445 20.25 -6.89 12.73
N ARG A 446 20.87 -7.49 11.70
CA ARG A 446 21.79 -8.66 11.80
C ARG A 446 21.17 -9.98 12.29
N VAL A 447 19.93 -9.99 12.77
CA VAL A 447 19.21 -11.21 13.15
C VAL A 447 18.22 -11.58 12.06
N ASN A 448 18.72 -12.34 11.09
CA ASN A 448 17.97 -12.82 9.95
C ASN A 448 17.14 -14.07 10.33
N LEU A 449 15.83 -14.04 10.05
CA LEU A 449 14.88 -15.09 10.42
C LEU A 449 14.19 -15.73 9.19
N ALA A 450 14.11 -15.01 8.06
CA ALA A 450 13.38 -15.45 6.88
C ALA A 450 13.77 -16.87 6.39
N HIS A 451 15.07 -17.18 6.30
CA HIS A 451 15.57 -18.50 5.85
C HIS A 451 15.01 -19.69 6.66
N ARG A 452 14.70 -19.49 7.95
CA ARG A 452 14.11 -20.54 8.81
C ARG A 452 12.59 -20.66 8.68
N LEU A 453 11.93 -19.56 8.33
CA LEU A 453 10.47 -19.50 8.18
C LEU A 453 10.01 -19.96 6.80
N LEU A 454 10.82 -19.80 5.76
CA LEU A 454 10.45 -20.11 4.38
C LEU A 454 10.03 -21.57 4.15
N PRO A 455 10.77 -22.60 4.63
CA PRO A 455 10.32 -23.98 4.54
C PRO A 455 8.97 -24.21 5.25
N GLN A 456 8.79 -23.60 6.42
CA GLN A 456 7.55 -23.73 7.18
C GLN A 456 6.37 -23.07 6.45
N LEU A 457 6.57 -21.90 5.83
CA LEU A 457 5.53 -21.22 5.07
C LEU A 457 5.03 -22.05 3.88
N ARG A 458 5.96 -22.71 3.18
CA ARG A 458 5.64 -23.71 2.14
C ARG A 458 4.78 -24.83 2.74
N ASP A 459 5.21 -25.43 3.84
CA ASP A 459 4.51 -26.55 4.47
C ASP A 459 3.15 -26.14 5.09
N TRP A 460 2.95 -24.85 5.37
CA TRP A 460 1.67 -24.29 5.81
C TRP A 460 0.72 -23.98 4.65
N GLY A 461 1.21 -24.02 3.40
CA GLY A 461 0.43 -23.85 2.18
C GLY A 461 0.51 -22.46 1.55
N ALA A 462 1.53 -21.66 1.84
CA ALA A 462 1.79 -20.44 1.07
C ALA A 462 2.18 -20.81 -0.36
N ALA A 463 1.55 -20.18 -1.35
CA ALA A 463 1.81 -20.43 -2.76
C ALA A 463 3.05 -19.68 -3.28
N LEU A 464 3.34 -18.52 -2.69
CA LEU A 464 4.47 -17.67 -3.03
C LEU A 464 4.84 -16.79 -1.83
N VAL A 465 6.13 -16.53 -1.66
CA VAL A 465 6.61 -15.56 -0.67
C VAL A 465 7.34 -14.42 -1.35
N THR A 466 7.11 -13.18 -0.92
CA THR A 466 7.93 -12.03 -1.28
C THR A 466 8.79 -11.61 -0.10
N LEU A 467 10.11 -11.52 -0.29
CA LEU A 467 11.07 -11.12 0.73
C LEU A 467 11.61 -9.70 0.45
N HIS A 468 11.34 -8.77 1.35
CA HIS A 468 12.06 -7.48 1.38
C HIS A 468 13.42 -7.68 2.04
N GLY A 469 14.50 -7.35 1.34
CA GLY A 469 15.90 -7.52 1.78
C GLY A 469 16.34 -6.61 2.93
N ARG A 470 15.44 -6.16 3.80
CA ARG A 470 15.76 -5.40 5.01
C ARG A 470 15.05 -5.97 6.22
N SER A 471 15.64 -5.78 7.40
CA SER A 471 14.95 -6.00 8.67
C SER A 471 13.93 -4.89 8.95
N ARG A 472 13.08 -5.06 9.95
CA ARG A 472 12.17 -3.99 10.41
C ARG A 472 12.96 -2.77 10.89
N GLU A 473 13.96 -2.97 11.75
CA GLU A 473 14.76 -1.90 12.37
C GLU A 473 15.51 -1.05 11.35
N GLN A 474 16.05 -1.69 10.30
CA GLN A 474 16.72 -0.99 9.21
C GLN A 474 15.80 -0.02 8.47
N ARG A 475 14.47 -0.18 8.56
CA ARG A 475 13.47 0.60 7.82
C ARG A 475 13.89 0.83 6.36
N TYR A 476 14.46 2.00 6.08
CA TYR A 476 15.02 2.44 4.81
C TYR A 476 16.42 3.08 4.92
N THR A 477 17.10 2.93 6.05
CA THR A 477 18.42 3.56 6.34
C THR A 477 19.59 2.78 5.75
N LYS A 478 19.40 1.49 5.46
CA LYS A 478 20.41 0.61 4.84
C LYS A 478 19.99 0.19 3.43
N LEU A 479 20.89 -0.43 2.68
CA LEU A 479 20.58 -1.07 1.41
C LEU A 479 19.85 -2.41 1.64
N ALA A 480 19.10 -2.87 0.63
CA ALA A 480 18.55 -4.21 0.62
C ALA A 480 19.65 -5.25 0.41
N ASP A 481 19.65 -6.28 1.26
CA ASP A 481 20.60 -7.40 1.23
C ASP A 481 20.13 -8.46 0.23
N TRP A 482 20.59 -8.32 -1.02
CA TRP A 482 20.28 -9.24 -2.11
C TRP A 482 21.06 -10.56 -2.02
N GLN A 483 22.22 -10.58 -1.36
CA GLN A 483 22.97 -11.82 -1.09
C GLN A 483 22.18 -12.73 -0.13
N TYR A 484 21.58 -12.15 0.91
CA TYR A 484 20.71 -12.91 1.80
C TYR A 484 19.40 -13.35 1.11
N ILE A 485 18.87 -12.56 0.16
CA ILE A 485 17.74 -13.00 -0.68
C ILE A 485 18.12 -14.24 -1.49
N GLU A 486 19.30 -14.27 -2.12
CA GLU A 486 19.82 -15.43 -2.85
C GLU A 486 19.90 -16.69 -1.96
N GLN A 487 20.40 -16.54 -0.72
CA GLN A 487 20.38 -17.64 0.26
C GLN A 487 18.95 -18.11 0.55
N CYS A 488 18.00 -17.18 0.70
CA CYS A 488 16.60 -17.48 0.98
C CYS A 488 15.89 -18.18 -0.20
N VAL A 489 16.29 -17.94 -1.46
CA VAL A 489 15.76 -18.65 -2.62
C VAL A 489 15.97 -20.16 -2.45
N LYS A 490 17.17 -20.58 -2.04
CA LYS A 490 17.51 -21.99 -1.80
C LYS A 490 16.65 -22.60 -0.68
N ALA A 491 16.41 -21.84 0.40
CA ALA A 491 15.60 -22.30 1.52
C ALA A 491 14.09 -22.37 1.20
N ALA A 492 13.60 -21.54 0.27
CA ALA A 492 12.18 -21.52 -0.12
C ALA A 492 11.81 -22.65 -1.10
N GLY A 493 12.76 -23.12 -1.92
CA GLY A 493 12.52 -24.10 -2.97
C GLY A 493 11.76 -25.35 -2.49
N PRO A 494 10.80 -25.87 -3.26
CA PRO A 494 10.39 -25.46 -4.60
C PRO A 494 9.37 -24.30 -4.67
N MET A 495 8.95 -23.72 -3.52
CA MET A 495 8.03 -22.58 -3.51
C MET A 495 8.72 -21.33 -4.10
N PRO A 496 8.08 -20.59 -5.03
CA PRO A 496 8.68 -19.42 -5.64
C PRO A 496 8.90 -18.31 -4.60
N LEU A 497 10.08 -17.69 -4.66
CA LEU A 497 10.45 -16.52 -3.85
C LEU A 497 10.61 -15.30 -4.76
N PHE A 498 9.90 -14.22 -4.43
CA PHE A 498 10.07 -12.91 -5.06
C PHE A 498 11.00 -12.02 -4.24
N GLY A 499 11.95 -11.38 -4.92
CA GLY A 499 12.86 -10.41 -4.33
C GLY A 499 12.23 -9.01 -4.29
N ASN A 500 12.49 -8.26 -3.22
CA ASN A 500 12.02 -6.88 -3.10
C ASN A 500 13.09 -6.00 -2.43
N GLY A 501 13.32 -4.82 -3.00
CA GLY A 501 14.15 -3.79 -2.39
C GLY A 501 15.06 -3.07 -3.39
N ASP A 502 15.02 -1.75 -3.38
CA ASP A 502 16.03 -0.89 -4.00
C ASP A 502 16.22 -0.99 -5.52
N ILE A 503 15.20 -1.48 -6.23
CA ILE A 503 15.14 -1.44 -7.70
C ILE A 503 14.73 -0.03 -8.15
N LEU A 504 15.61 0.67 -8.88
CA LEU A 504 15.33 1.97 -9.52
C LEU A 504 15.72 1.99 -11.01
N SER A 505 16.29 0.91 -11.53
CA SER A 505 16.74 0.81 -12.92
C SER A 505 16.56 -0.61 -13.47
N TYR A 506 16.65 -0.77 -14.80
CA TYR A 506 16.61 -2.09 -15.41
C TYR A 506 17.87 -2.91 -15.06
N GLU A 507 19.01 -2.26 -14.86
CA GLU A 507 20.23 -2.92 -14.38
C GLU A 507 20.09 -3.44 -12.95
N ASP A 508 19.41 -2.68 -12.07
CA ASP A 508 19.07 -3.19 -10.72
C ASP A 508 18.17 -4.42 -10.82
N ALA A 509 17.17 -4.39 -11.70
CA ALA A 509 16.27 -5.52 -11.93
C ALA A 509 17.03 -6.76 -12.45
N ASN A 510 17.93 -6.57 -13.41
CA ASN A 510 18.76 -7.66 -13.96
C ASN A 510 19.66 -8.28 -12.90
N ARG A 511 20.37 -7.44 -12.11
CA ARG A 511 21.19 -7.91 -10.98
C ARG A 511 20.34 -8.65 -9.95
N ALA A 512 19.14 -8.18 -9.66
CA ALA A 512 18.22 -8.85 -8.75
C ALA A 512 17.79 -10.22 -9.29
N MET A 513 17.44 -10.34 -10.57
CA MET A 513 17.05 -11.62 -11.19
C MET A 513 18.19 -12.66 -11.17
N GLN A 514 19.47 -12.23 -11.21
CA GLN A 514 20.62 -13.13 -11.09
C GLN A 514 20.70 -13.86 -9.74
N THR A 515 20.00 -13.40 -8.69
CA THR A 515 19.92 -14.08 -7.40
C THR A 515 19.05 -15.35 -7.41
N GLY A 516 18.44 -15.69 -8.56
CA GLY A 516 17.59 -16.88 -8.71
C GLY A 516 16.15 -16.70 -8.19
N VAL A 517 15.75 -15.47 -7.85
CA VAL A 517 14.34 -15.17 -7.52
C VAL A 517 13.44 -15.45 -8.70
N ALA A 518 12.20 -15.90 -8.43
CA ALA A 518 11.20 -16.18 -9.46
C ALA A 518 10.68 -14.91 -10.17
N GLY A 519 10.88 -13.76 -9.53
CA GLY A 519 10.52 -12.44 -10.02
C GLY A 519 10.86 -11.36 -9.01
N ILE A 520 10.65 -10.11 -9.40
CA ILE A 520 10.90 -8.94 -8.56
C ILE A 520 9.62 -8.18 -8.27
N MET A 521 9.51 -7.72 -7.02
CA MET A 521 8.47 -6.77 -6.63
C MET A 521 9.06 -5.35 -6.53
N ILE A 522 8.49 -4.42 -7.28
CA ILE A 522 8.95 -3.03 -7.40
C ILE A 522 8.08 -2.13 -6.52
N ALA A 523 8.72 -1.36 -5.65
CA ALA A 523 8.04 -0.51 -4.66
C ALA A 523 8.30 0.99 -4.92
N ARG A 524 9.23 1.59 -4.18
CA ARG A 524 9.54 3.03 -4.28
C ARG A 524 10.05 3.45 -5.67
N GLY A 525 10.73 2.55 -6.39
CA GLY A 525 11.14 2.81 -7.78
C GLY A 525 9.95 3.23 -8.66
N ALA A 526 8.82 2.53 -8.57
CA ALA A 526 7.61 2.87 -9.32
C ALA A 526 7.03 4.24 -8.91
N LEU A 527 7.16 4.65 -7.64
CA LEU A 527 6.71 5.99 -7.19
C LEU A 527 7.58 7.12 -7.76
N LEU A 528 8.86 6.86 -8.01
CA LEU A 528 9.79 7.82 -8.62
C LEU A 528 9.66 7.84 -10.14
N LYS A 529 9.47 6.67 -10.75
CA LYS A 529 9.36 6.48 -12.20
C LYS A 529 8.39 5.33 -12.49
N PRO A 530 7.09 5.61 -12.70
CA PRO A 530 6.13 4.58 -13.07
C PRO A 530 6.50 3.83 -14.36
N TRP A 531 7.23 4.48 -15.27
CA TRP A 531 7.77 3.87 -16.48
C TRP A 531 8.96 2.92 -16.26
N LEU A 532 9.39 2.70 -15.01
CA LEU A 532 10.42 1.71 -14.68
C LEU A 532 10.07 0.30 -15.16
N PHE A 533 8.77 -0.04 -15.19
CA PHE A 533 8.31 -1.31 -15.77
C PHE A 533 8.64 -1.39 -17.27
N THR A 534 8.44 -0.31 -18.01
CA THR A 534 8.84 -0.19 -19.42
C THR A 534 10.35 -0.25 -19.58
N GLU A 535 11.12 0.46 -18.76
CA GLU A 535 12.60 0.40 -18.77
C GLU A 535 13.11 -1.04 -18.60
N ILE A 536 12.49 -1.81 -17.69
CA ILE A 536 12.85 -3.23 -17.46
C ILE A 536 12.45 -4.11 -18.64
N LYS A 537 11.29 -3.91 -19.24
CA LYS A 537 10.85 -4.70 -20.40
C LYS A 537 11.67 -4.41 -21.65
N GLU A 538 12.03 -3.14 -21.86
CA GLU A 538 12.80 -2.69 -23.02
C GLU A 538 14.31 -2.71 -22.83
N GLN A 539 14.78 -3.00 -21.60
CA GLN A 539 16.21 -3.06 -21.26
C GLN A 539 16.97 -1.77 -21.61
N ARG A 540 16.34 -0.62 -21.33
CA ARG A 540 16.94 0.71 -21.58
C ARG A 540 16.40 1.76 -20.63
N HIS A 541 17.16 2.83 -20.44
CA HIS A 541 16.67 4.02 -19.73
C HIS A 541 15.72 4.86 -20.58
N TRP A 542 14.73 5.44 -19.93
CA TRP A 542 13.80 6.39 -20.54
C TRP A 542 14.07 7.79 -20.02
N ASP A 543 14.46 8.70 -20.92
CA ASP A 543 14.60 10.12 -20.62
C ASP A 543 13.40 10.92 -21.16
N ILE A 544 12.26 10.82 -20.47
CA ILE A 544 11.05 11.51 -20.90
C ILE A 544 11.07 13.01 -20.57
N SER A 545 10.39 13.78 -21.40
CA SER A 545 10.26 15.24 -21.29
C SER A 545 9.38 15.66 -20.08
N SER A 546 9.42 16.95 -19.76
CA SER A 546 8.56 17.56 -18.74
C SER A 546 7.07 17.44 -19.07
N SER A 547 6.71 17.63 -20.35
CA SER A 547 5.34 17.52 -20.86
C SER A 547 4.81 16.10 -20.74
N GLU A 548 5.58 15.09 -21.15
CA GLU A 548 5.19 13.68 -20.99
C GLU A 548 4.98 13.33 -19.52
N ARG A 549 5.82 13.87 -18.61
CA ARG A 549 5.63 13.68 -17.16
C ARG A 549 4.34 14.34 -16.67
N LEU A 550 4.01 15.53 -17.15
CA LEU A 550 2.76 16.21 -16.79
C LEU A 550 1.54 15.47 -17.31
N ASP A 551 1.62 14.87 -18.50
CA ASP A 551 0.57 14.06 -19.09
C ASP A 551 0.28 12.81 -18.23
N ILE A 552 1.32 12.18 -17.67
CA ILE A 552 1.15 11.08 -16.69
C ILE A 552 0.40 11.56 -15.44
N LEU A 553 0.70 12.76 -14.94
CA LEU A 553 -0.05 13.33 -13.81
C LEU A 553 -1.50 13.64 -14.18
N ARG A 554 -1.75 14.07 -15.43
CA ARG A 554 -3.10 14.31 -15.97
C ARG A 554 -3.91 13.01 -16.09
N ASP A 555 -3.28 11.91 -16.47
CA ASP A 555 -3.92 10.60 -16.43
C ASP A 555 -4.28 10.20 -15.01
N PHE A 556 -3.36 10.42 -14.06
CA PHE A 556 -3.62 10.11 -12.65
C PHE A 556 -4.80 10.90 -12.12
N THR A 557 -4.90 12.20 -12.44
CA THR A 557 -6.04 13.01 -12.03
C THR A 557 -7.32 12.52 -12.69
N SER A 558 -7.29 12.18 -13.97
CA SER A 558 -8.44 11.62 -14.69
C SER A 558 -8.94 10.32 -14.04
N TYR A 559 -8.05 9.36 -13.78
CA TYR A 559 -8.36 8.13 -13.07
C TYR A 559 -8.82 8.38 -11.62
N GLY A 560 -8.29 9.42 -10.98
CA GLY A 560 -8.72 9.86 -9.65
C GLY A 560 -10.15 10.38 -9.63
N LEU A 561 -10.54 11.20 -10.61
CA LEU A 561 -11.91 11.70 -10.76
C LEU A 561 -12.89 10.57 -11.06
N GLU A 562 -12.49 9.58 -11.87
CA GLU A 562 -13.27 8.36 -12.09
C GLU A 562 -13.47 7.55 -10.80
N HIS A 563 -12.44 7.48 -9.96
CA HIS A 563 -12.43 6.61 -8.78
C HIS A 563 -13.05 7.23 -7.52
N TRP A 564 -12.80 8.53 -7.28
CA TRP A 564 -13.22 9.27 -6.08
C TRP A 564 -14.33 10.27 -6.35
N GLY A 565 -14.50 10.71 -7.59
CA GLY A 565 -15.58 11.59 -8.02
C GLY A 565 -15.13 12.89 -8.66
N SER A 566 -16.05 13.49 -9.42
CA SER A 566 -15.87 14.81 -10.03
C SER A 566 -16.54 15.94 -9.24
N ASP A 567 -17.18 15.66 -8.11
CA ASP A 567 -17.66 16.68 -7.18
C ASP A 567 -16.48 17.29 -6.40
N THR A 568 -16.74 18.36 -5.63
CA THR A 568 -15.70 19.04 -4.83
C THR A 568 -14.92 18.06 -3.95
N GLN A 569 -15.60 17.10 -3.32
CA GLN A 569 -14.94 16.13 -2.44
C GLN A 569 -14.05 15.16 -3.22
N GLY A 570 -14.50 14.69 -4.39
CA GLY A 570 -13.74 13.82 -5.26
C GLY A 570 -12.51 14.50 -5.87
N VAL A 571 -12.65 15.75 -6.31
CA VAL A 571 -11.53 16.58 -6.80
C VAL A 571 -10.48 16.76 -5.70
N GLU A 572 -10.87 17.19 -4.50
CA GLU A 572 -9.93 17.43 -3.41
C GLU A 572 -9.30 16.14 -2.86
N ARG A 573 -10.02 15.03 -2.92
CA ARG A 573 -9.44 13.71 -2.62
C ARG A 573 -8.39 13.32 -3.66
N THR A 574 -8.69 13.52 -4.94
CA THR A 574 -7.75 13.30 -6.05
C THR A 574 -6.49 14.14 -5.88
N ARG A 575 -6.67 15.45 -5.61
CA ARG A 575 -5.57 16.38 -5.32
C ARG A 575 -4.70 15.90 -4.19
N ARG A 576 -5.30 15.51 -3.07
CA ARG A 576 -4.55 15.03 -1.91
C ARG A 576 -3.67 13.83 -2.24
N PHE A 577 -4.18 12.83 -2.97
CA PHE A 577 -3.37 11.66 -3.34
C PHE A 577 -2.32 11.97 -4.41
N LEU A 578 -2.61 12.89 -5.33
CA LEU A 578 -1.62 13.42 -6.27
C LEU A 578 -0.45 14.07 -5.53
N LEU A 579 -0.74 14.92 -4.53
CA LEU A 579 0.29 15.58 -3.73
C LEU A 579 1.12 14.59 -2.89
N GLU A 580 0.49 13.55 -2.34
CA GLU A 580 1.23 12.48 -1.65
C GLU A 580 2.17 11.74 -2.63
N TRP A 581 1.77 11.54 -3.89
CA TRP A 581 2.64 10.94 -4.89
C TRP A 581 3.76 11.88 -5.36
N LEU A 582 3.46 13.17 -5.60
CA LEU A 582 4.46 14.18 -5.97
C LEU A 582 5.61 14.28 -4.94
N SER A 583 5.32 14.04 -3.66
CA SER A 583 6.34 13.99 -2.60
C SER A 583 7.39 12.88 -2.78
N PHE A 584 7.14 11.89 -3.63
CA PHE A 584 8.10 10.87 -4.05
C PHE A 584 8.67 11.18 -5.44
N LEU A 585 7.82 11.60 -6.37
CA LEU A 585 8.19 11.86 -7.77
C LEU A 585 9.27 12.93 -7.88
N CYS A 586 9.28 13.94 -7.01
CA CYS A 586 10.28 15.02 -7.01
C CYS A 586 11.74 14.56 -6.81
N ARG A 587 11.94 13.28 -6.47
CA ARG A 587 13.26 12.67 -6.33
C ARG A 587 13.84 12.11 -7.63
N TYR A 588 13.01 12.00 -8.67
CA TYR A 588 13.46 11.58 -9.99
C TYR A 588 14.31 12.68 -10.62
N VAL A 589 15.50 12.29 -11.08
CA VAL A 589 16.36 13.14 -11.90
C VAL A 589 16.27 12.67 -13.35
N PRO A 590 16.00 13.56 -14.32
CA PRO A 590 16.03 13.19 -15.74
C PRO A 590 17.36 12.52 -16.13
N VAL A 591 17.28 11.48 -16.95
CA VAL A 591 18.44 10.66 -17.32
C VAL A 591 19.48 11.50 -18.05
N GLY A 592 19.06 12.42 -18.92
CA GLY A 592 19.95 13.33 -19.64
C GLY A 592 20.73 14.30 -18.74
N LEU A 593 20.29 14.49 -17.49
CA LEU A 593 20.93 15.38 -16.50
C LEU A 593 21.93 14.65 -15.61
N LEU A 594 21.90 13.32 -15.57
CA LEU A 594 22.80 12.52 -14.75
C LEU A 594 24.19 12.44 -15.39
N GLU A 595 25.22 12.57 -14.56
CA GLU A 595 26.63 12.38 -14.95
C GLU A 595 26.98 10.89 -15.06
N ARG A 596 26.44 10.06 -14.14
CA ARG A 596 26.52 8.60 -14.20
C ARG A 596 25.16 7.94 -14.11
N LEU A 597 24.99 6.87 -14.86
CA LEU A 597 23.81 6.02 -14.81
C LEU A 597 24.12 4.68 -14.13
N PRO A 598 23.15 4.07 -13.43
CA PRO A 598 21.86 4.63 -13.04
C PRO A 598 21.93 5.49 -11.75
N GLN A 599 20.91 6.33 -11.53
CA GLN A 599 20.62 6.92 -10.21
C GLN A 599 20.31 5.79 -9.22
N ARG A 600 20.89 5.84 -8.01
CA ARG A 600 20.59 4.88 -6.95
C ARG A 600 19.43 5.36 -6.08
N ILE A 601 18.63 4.43 -5.55
CA ILE A 601 17.42 4.76 -4.76
C ILE A 601 17.70 5.56 -3.47
N ASN A 602 18.91 5.46 -2.94
CA ASN A 602 19.35 6.17 -1.73
C ASN A 602 19.96 7.53 -2.04
N GLU A 603 20.28 7.82 -3.30
CA GLU A 603 20.76 9.13 -3.73
C GLU A 603 19.64 10.17 -3.68
N ARG A 604 20.00 11.40 -3.31
CA ARG A 604 19.10 12.55 -3.25
C ARG A 604 19.53 13.59 -4.26
N PRO A 605 18.59 14.14 -5.06
CA PRO A 605 18.93 15.24 -5.94
C PRO A 605 19.41 16.42 -5.10
N PRO A 606 20.57 17.01 -5.43
CA PRO A 606 20.92 18.36 -4.97
C PRO A 606 19.96 19.38 -5.61
N TYR A 607 20.14 20.67 -5.33
CA TYR A 607 19.43 21.70 -6.11
C TYR A 607 20.00 21.75 -7.52
N TYR A 608 19.11 21.62 -8.51
CA TYR A 608 19.46 21.69 -9.93
C TYR A 608 18.35 22.37 -10.71
N LEU A 609 18.70 23.06 -11.80
CA LEU A 609 17.74 23.54 -12.78
C LEU A 609 17.53 22.44 -13.83
N GLY A 610 16.26 22.09 -14.04
CA GLY A 610 15.88 21.19 -15.11
C GLY A 610 16.07 21.83 -16.50
N ARG A 611 15.75 21.07 -17.55
CA ARG A 611 15.85 21.57 -18.95
C ARG A 611 14.87 22.72 -19.22
N ASP A 612 13.77 22.77 -18.47
CA ASP A 612 12.75 23.80 -18.53
C ASP A 612 12.19 24.10 -17.13
N HIS A 613 11.28 25.08 -17.06
CA HIS A 613 10.65 25.49 -15.81
C HIS A 613 9.87 24.36 -15.13
N LEU A 614 9.16 23.54 -15.91
CA LEU A 614 8.30 22.48 -15.39
C LEU A 614 9.13 21.34 -14.79
N GLU A 615 10.29 21.02 -15.38
CA GLU A 615 11.25 20.08 -14.80
C GLU A 615 11.75 20.55 -13.43
N THR A 616 12.14 21.83 -13.34
CA THR A 616 12.59 22.45 -12.09
C THR A 616 11.47 22.47 -11.05
N LEU A 617 10.23 22.78 -11.47
CA LEU A 617 9.06 22.78 -10.60
C LEU A 617 8.78 21.39 -10.03
N MET A 618 8.84 20.36 -10.88
CA MET A 618 8.67 18.96 -10.45
C MET A 618 9.80 18.46 -9.53
N ALA A 619 11.00 19.01 -9.64
CA ALA A 619 12.14 18.68 -8.77
C ALA A 619 12.04 19.34 -7.38
N SER A 620 11.18 20.34 -7.20
CA SER A 620 11.05 21.05 -5.93
C SER A 620 10.59 20.13 -4.81
N GLN A 621 11.15 20.33 -3.62
CA GLN A 621 10.76 19.64 -2.38
C GLN A 621 9.74 20.44 -1.55
N LYS A 622 9.32 21.63 -2.01
CA LYS A 622 8.33 22.47 -1.32
C LYS A 622 6.91 22.02 -1.66
N ALA A 623 6.08 21.80 -0.64
CA ALA A 623 4.67 21.47 -0.82
C ALA A 623 3.88 22.53 -1.60
N ALA A 624 4.27 23.81 -1.51
CA ALA A 624 3.66 24.90 -2.28
C ALA A 624 3.83 24.70 -3.80
N ASP A 625 4.98 24.20 -4.25
CA ASP A 625 5.23 23.95 -5.67
C ASP A 625 4.44 22.74 -6.17
N TRP A 626 4.27 21.70 -5.33
CA TRP A 626 3.38 20.58 -5.65
C TRP A 626 1.92 21.01 -5.75
N ILE A 627 1.50 21.96 -4.90
CA ILE A 627 0.17 22.57 -4.97
C ILE A 627 0.00 23.27 -6.32
N ARG A 628 0.97 24.08 -6.76
CA ARG A 628 0.93 24.74 -8.09
C ARG A 628 0.75 23.72 -9.22
N ILE A 629 1.50 22.61 -9.22
CA ILE A 629 1.33 21.52 -10.20
C ILE A 629 -0.10 20.95 -10.15
N SER A 630 -0.64 20.74 -8.94
CA SER A 630 -2.01 20.24 -8.79
C SER A 630 -3.05 21.24 -9.29
N GLU A 631 -2.79 22.55 -9.19
CA GLU A 631 -3.68 23.60 -9.69
C GLU A 631 -3.72 23.65 -11.21
N MET A 632 -2.61 23.35 -11.88
CA MET A 632 -2.57 23.18 -13.34
C MET A 632 -3.51 22.06 -13.83
N LEU A 633 -3.76 21.04 -13.00
CA LEU A 633 -4.51 19.83 -13.39
C LEU A 633 -5.94 19.77 -12.83
N LEU A 634 -6.19 20.40 -11.68
CA LEU A 634 -7.46 20.31 -10.95
C LEU A 634 -8.02 21.70 -10.58
N GLY A 635 -7.47 22.77 -11.16
CA GLY A 635 -7.85 24.15 -10.86
C GLY A 635 -7.42 24.61 -9.46
N PRO A 636 -7.77 25.85 -9.06
CA PRO A 636 -7.27 26.48 -7.85
C PRO A 636 -7.66 25.74 -6.57
N VAL A 637 -6.80 25.78 -5.56
CA VAL A 637 -7.12 25.23 -4.24
C VAL A 637 -8.04 26.18 -3.44
N PRO A 638 -8.81 25.67 -2.46
CA PRO A 638 -9.52 26.53 -1.51
C PRO A 638 -8.55 27.46 -0.75
N PRO A 639 -8.94 28.69 -0.35
CA PRO A 639 -8.04 29.66 0.28
C PRO A 639 -7.29 29.16 1.52
N ASN A 640 -7.89 28.26 2.30
CA ASN A 640 -7.31 27.69 3.53
C ASN A 640 -6.72 26.28 3.31
N PHE A 641 -6.41 25.91 2.07
CA PHE A 641 -5.87 24.60 1.77
C PHE A 641 -4.41 24.50 2.24
N VAL A 642 -4.14 23.53 3.11
CA VAL A 642 -2.79 23.23 3.58
C VAL A 642 -2.51 21.76 3.35
N PHE A 643 -1.40 21.48 2.66
CA PHE A 643 -0.91 20.12 2.47
C PHE A 643 0.36 19.89 3.28
N LEU A 644 0.35 18.80 4.04
CA LEU A 644 1.53 18.27 4.71
C LEU A 644 1.66 16.80 4.26
N PRO A 645 2.76 16.38 3.63
CA PRO A 645 2.91 14.99 3.18
C PRO A 645 2.84 14.03 4.38
N LYS A 646 2.14 12.90 4.20
CA LYS A 646 1.99 11.86 5.23
C LYS A 646 3.32 11.16 5.48
N HIS A 647 4.07 10.93 4.41
CA HIS A 647 5.42 10.40 4.50
C HIS A 647 6.38 11.57 4.58
N LYS A 648 7.02 11.77 5.74
CA LYS A 648 8.32 12.45 5.77
C LYS A 648 9.27 11.51 5.03
N ALA A 649 9.34 11.61 3.71
CA ALA A 649 10.30 10.88 2.92
C ALA A 649 11.68 11.41 3.34
N ASN A 650 12.24 10.86 4.43
CA ASN A 650 13.40 11.37 5.18
C ASN A 650 14.28 12.28 4.31
N ALA A 651 13.95 13.58 4.33
CA ALA A 651 14.91 14.61 4.04
C ALA A 651 15.84 14.52 5.24
N TYR A 652 17.05 14.03 4.98
CA TYR A 652 18.09 13.93 5.98
C TYR A 652 18.21 15.30 6.64
N LYS A 653 18.17 15.34 7.97
CA LYS A 653 18.56 16.53 8.73
C LYS A 653 20.06 16.48 8.92
#